data_AF-A0A2T6GA11-F1
#
_entry.id   AF-A0A2T6GA11-F1
#
_cell.length_a   1.000
_cell.length_b   1.000
_cell.length_c   1.000
_cell.angle_alpha   90.00
_cell.angle_beta   90.00
_cell.angle_gamma   90.00
#
_symmetry.space_group_name_H-M   'P 1'
#
loop_
_entity.id
_entity.type
_entity.pdbx_description
1 polymer ?
#
loop_
_entity_poly.entity_id
_entity_poly.type
_entity_poly.pdbx_seq_one_letter_code
_entity_poly.pdbx_strand_id
1 'polypeptide(L)'
;MANAVRINRRKRKPALAWVLVFAMLFQGGAALALASPANAKSSRSAAVVEVTGDVAYKKSGGSRSYAAYQDLNLNQGDSIVTGPSSSVVLRVVDREDEITIGENSEIYISDLVEKNGGKKTKVKSWAGSLWAKVKSLIGSEEEFEVETPTAVMGVRGTNFMTSVNWKTGETTMAVAAGIVSASEADPAADHKQTRNAESVSVYPAQQVALSSSGPNKDPRARAEYADPKALVEVLDKKVLESFIKNIRDIQKEQDKIKAQLKENLDKGEGKPDGRSILKISTPADLEAVTTNFDRFLSLLAKSAVDAGKLSQKAVDEANANMADASRKLDIHNPPALDKNAGIDPEVEQLKKQAEPKNTAYEQEQRELRDNQAKLAALLDRIEADRQRIQDQNQKAVAEADQKATDQYTSTLSADEKKQFEESQRKNTNQPAPESSSRPTTPPADSGSDSGSGGGSTDDRPSAPVLISPTAEAMVRNPVQIKVKAAAGTSVRVLNGTEEVGRADGQGDSEVTVTLRTLQPGTYNLTVQVFRDSAASVPVSIPPIHILGIGLAQAGTIKDGKINVALTMKGFTPAAPFYSVEAHLLYDKAALDYRGPADLTSVPGTVFYGSQTAETLRQVSDASKSELIYAATAFETQGSGTIKPIQLSGDTLLVNVPLSVVDSPSGSAKVDLGYIKIIDKQGNTVYESRDIQSISVGTK
;
A
#
# COMPACT_ATOMS: atom_id res chain seq x y z
N MET A 1 63.76 -51.97 1.20
CA MET A 1 65.11 -51.50 0.83
C MET A 1 65.42 -52.11 -0.52
N ALA A 2 65.92 -51.45 -1.56
CA ALA A 2 66.29 -50.07 -1.86
C ALA A 2 66.58 -50.03 -3.38
N ASN A 3 66.82 -48.82 -3.90
CA ASN A 3 67.57 -48.48 -5.12
C ASN A 3 66.72 -48.36 -6.41
N ALA A 4 66.43 -47.13 -6.87
CA ALA A 4 67.32 -46.20 -7.60
C ALA A 4 67.70 -46.77 -8.97
N VAL A 5 67.54 -46.06 -10.09
CA VAL A 5 68.49 -45.08 -10.68
C VAL A 5 67.81 -44.56 -11.98
N ARG A 6 67.61 -43.24 -12.19
CA ARG A 6 68.39 -42.32 -13.08
C ARG A 6 68.52 -42.87 -14.53
N ILE A 7 68.24 -42.18 -15.66
CA ILE A 7 68.86 -40.97 -16.23
C ILE A 7 68.08 -40.48 -17.50
N ASN A 8 67.73 -39.21 -17.51
CA ASN A 8 67.81 -38.15 -18.55
C ASN A 8 68.25 -38.44 -20.03
N ARG A 9 67.45 -38.02 -21.03
CA ARG A 9 67.69 -36.88 -21.99
C ARG A 9 67.16 -37.07 -23.44
N ARG A 10 66.39 -36.04 -23.83
CA ARG A 10 66.43 -35.21 -25.08
C ARG A 10 65.56 -35.55 -26.33
N LYS A 11 64.64 -34.60 -26.54
CA LYS A 11 64.34 -33.76 -27.74
C LYS A 11 63.59 -34.37 -28.93
N ARG A 12 62.34 -33.90 -29.12
CA ARG A 12 61.78 -33.44 -30.41
C ARG A 12 60.97 -32.15 -30.18
N LYS A 13 61.12 -31.17 -31.08
CA LYS A 13 60.48 -29.82 -31.03
C LYS A 13 59.04 -29.88 -31.57
N PRO A 14 58.09 -29.04 -31.11
CA PRO A 14 56.83 -28.84 -31.83
C PRO A 14 56.82 -27.48 -32.54
N ALA A 15 56.71 -27.51 -33.88
CA ALA A 15 56.52 -26.35 -34.75
C ALA A 15 55.06 -25.85 -34.82
N LEU A 16 54.22 -26.23 -33.84
CA LEU A 16 52.78 -25.96 -33.87
C LEU A 16 52.37 -24.71 -33.06
N ALA A 17 53.25 -24.18 -32.22
CA ALA A 17 52.93 -23.04 -31.34
C ALA A 17 52.94 -21.67 -32.06
N TRP A 18 53.61 -21.57 -33.22
CA TRP A 18 53.78 -20.29 -33.91
C TRP A 18 52.63 -19.92 -34.86
N VAL A 19 51.82 -20.89 -35.30
CA VAL A 19 50.67 -20.61 -36.17
C VAL A 19 49.46 -20.11 -35.38
N LEU A 20 49.31 -20.51 -34.11
CA LEU A 20 48.22 -20.04 -33.24
C LEU A 20 48.44 -18.64 -32.68
N VAL A 21 49.68 -18.21 -32.49
CA VAL A 21 49.97 -16.83 -32.02
C VAL A 21 49.77 -15.80 -33.14
N PHE A 22 50.00 -16.17 -34.40
CA PHE A 22 49.78 -15.27 -35.53
C PHE A 22 48.30 -15.13 -35.93
N ALA A 23 47.46 -16.15 -35.67
CA ALA A 23 46.02 -16.08 -35.93
C ALA A 23 45.25 -15.24 -34.90
N MET A 24 45.74 -15.10 -33.67
CA MET A 24 45.14 -14.21 -32.65
C MET A 24 45.56 -12.73 -32.81
N LEU A 25 46.69 -12.44 -33.46
CA LEU A 25 47.15 -11.06 -33.66
C LEU A 25 46.51 -10.33 -34.85
N PHE A 26 45.80 -11.05 -35.74
CA PHE A 26 45.11 -10.45 -36.89
C PHE A 26 43.60 -10.21 -36.71
N GLN A 27 42.99 -10.62 -35.58
CA GLN A 27 41.62 -10.24 -35.21
C GLN A 27 41.53 -8.99 -34.32
N GLY A 28 42.67 -8.49 -33.81
CA GLY A 28 42.72 -7.32 -32.92
C GLY A 28 42.96 -5.97 -33.62
N GLY A 29 43.13 -5.93 -34.94
CA GLY A 29 43.63 -4.76 -35.67
C GLY A 29 42.62 -3.95 -36.50
N ALA A 30 41.35 -4.39 -36.60
CA ALA A 30 40.37 -3.79 -37.52
C ALA A 30 39.10 -3.25 -36.85
N ALA A 31 39.06 -3.12 -35.51
CA ALA A 31 37.93 -2.56 -34.77
C ALA A 31 38.30 -1.30 -33.95
N LEU A 32 39.46 -0.70 -34.20
CA LEU A 32 40.01 0.44 -33.45
C LEU A 32 39.95 1.78 -34.20
N ALA A 33 39.06 1.90 -35.18
CA ALA A 33 38.68 3.18 -35.77
C ALA A 33 37.18 3.12 -36.03
N LEU A 34 36.40 3.94 -35.32
CA LEU A 34 34.92 4.06 -35.26
C LEU A 34 34.26 3.70 -33.91
N ALA A 35 35.04 3.50 -32.83
CA ALA A 35 34.49 3.77 -31.50
C ALA A 35 34.51 5.30 -31.30
N SER A 36 33.43 5.97 -31.71
CA SER A 36 33.12 7.29 -31.17
C SER A 36 33.24 7.20 -29.65
N PRO A 37 33.84 8.17 -28.95
CA PRO A 37 33.73 8.20 -27.50
C PRO A 37 32.23 8.22 -27.22
N ALA A 38 31.72 7.11 -26.69
CA ALA A 38 30.44 7.12 -26.03
C ALA A 38 30.61 8.17 -24.94
N ASN A 39 30.03 9.35 -25.15
CA ASN A 39 29.88 10.33 -24.09
C ASN A 39 29.17 9.56 -22.97
N ALA A 40 29.94 9.15 -21.96
CA ALA A 40 29.40 8.71 -20.70
C ALA A 40 28.62 9.93 -20.20
N LYS A 41 27.30 9.88 -20.39
CA LYS A 41 26.37 10.89 -19.91
C LYS A 41 26.63 10.99 -18.41
N SER A 42 27.27 12.08 -17.99
CA SER A 42 27.70 12.30 -16.60
C SER A 42 26.54 12.01 -15.67
N SER A 43 26.64 10.93 -14.88
CA SER A 43 25.67 10.66 -13.82
C SER A 43 25.96 11.61 -12.67
N ARG A 44 25.16 12.67 -12.55
CA ARG A 44 25.19 13.55 -11.37
C ARG A 44 24.97 12.68 -10.12
N SER A 45 25.63 13.02 -9.02
CA SER A 45 25.56 12.27 -7.76
C SER A 45 25.45 13.21 -6.56
N ALA A 46 24.91 12.69 -5.47
CA ALA A 46 24.84 13.35 -4.18
C ALA A 46 25.74 12.60 -3.20
N ALA A 47 26.76 13.28 -2.67
CA ALA A 47 27.69 12.72 -1.71
C ALA A 47 27.16 12.92 -0.28
N VAL A 48 27.28 11.89 0.55
CA VAL A 48 27.04 11.99 1.99
C VAL A 48 28.23 12.70 2.63
N VAL A 49 28.04 13.90 3.16
CA VAL A 49 29.13 14.69 3.77
C VAL A 49 29.22 14.53 5.28
N GLU A 50 28.13 14.17 5.93
CA GLU A 50 28.09 13.95 7.38
C GLU A 50 27.01 12.91 7.72
N VAL A 51 27.30 12.00 8.65
CA VAL A 51 26.36 11.01 9.19
C VAL A 51 26.42 11.05 10.71
N THR A 52 25.27 11.10 11.36
CA THR A 52 25.13 10.98 12.82
C THR A 52 24.04 9.96 13.13
N GLY A 53 24.33 9.00 14.01
CA GLY A 53 23.36 7.97 14.43
C GLY A 53 23.10 6.90 13.38
N ASP A 54 21.90 6.32 13.43
CA ASP A 54 21.43 5.24 12.57
C ASP A 54 20.86 5.80 11.27
N VAL A 55 21.67 5.73 10.21
CA VAL A 55 21.29 6.15 8.87
C VAL A 55 21.46 4.98 7.91
N ALA A 56 20.40 4.68 7.17
CA ALA A 56 20.40 3.61 6.18
C ALA A 56 20.06 4.16 4.80
N TYR A 57 20.62 3.56 3.76
CA TYR A 57 20.27 3.86 2.38
C TYR A 57 19.91 2.59 1.62
N LYS A 58 19.15 2.77 0.55
CA LYS A 58 18.70 1.71 -0.34
C LYS A 58 18.98 2.12 -1.78
N LYS A 59 19.62 1.23 -2.55
CA LYS A 59 19.89 1.47 -3.97
C LYS A 59 18.62 1.31 -4.81
N SER A 60 18.52 2.09 -5.88
CA SER A 60 17.43 1.99 -6.85
C SER A 60 17.15 0.55 -7.29
N GLY A 61 15.88 0.13 -7.28
CA GLY A 61 15.44 -1.21 -7.68
C GLY A 61 15.82 -2.36 -6.72
N GLY A 62 16.62 -2.10 -5.69
CA GLY A 62 16.93 -3.09 -4.64
C GLY A 62 15.84 -3.15 -3.57
N SER A 63 15.83 -4.20 -2.73
CA SER A 63 15.01 -4.29 -1.52
C SER A 63 15.83 -4.18 -0.22
N ARG A 64 17.16 -4.31 -0.32
CA ARG A 64 18.08 -4.36 0.82
C ARG A 64 18.52 -2.96 1.26
N SER A 65 18.47 -2.72 2.57
CA SER A 65 19.01 -1.53 3.23
C SER A 65 20.47 -1.74 3.67
N TYR A 66 21.28 -0.70 3.56
CA TYR A 66 22.69 -0.67 3.96
C TYR A 66 22.95 0.53 4.86
N ALA A 67 23.89 0.43 5.80
CA ALA A 67 24.30 1.58 6.60
C ALA A 67 24.94 2.66 5.71
N ALA A 68 24.50 3.90 5.86
CA ALA A 68 25.12 5.05 5.22
C ALA A 68 26.43 5.41 5.93
N TYR A 69 27.39 5.92 5.17
CA TYR A 69 28.69 6.34 5.67
C TYR A 69 29.14 7.59 4.91
N GLN A 70 30.05 8.35 5.50
CA GLN A 70 30.61 9.55 4.87
C GLN A 70 31.29 9.20 3.54
N ASP A 71 31.19 10.10 2.56
CA ASP A 71 31.68 9.96 1.18
C ASP A 71 30.93 8.90 0.34
N LEU A 72 29.84 8.32 0.86
CA LEU A 72 28.91 7.52 0.06
C LEU A 72 28.29 8.38 -1.05
N ASN A 73 28.35 7.90 -2.29
CA ASN A 73 27.64 8.50 -3.41
C ASN A 73 26.26 7.86 -3.63
N LEU A 74 25.24 8.70 -3.53
CA LEU A 74 23.86 8.39 -3.88
C LEU A 74 23.55 8.87 -5.30
N ASN A 75 22.81 8.05 -6.02
CA ASN A 75 22.40 8.31 -7.40
C ASN A 75 20.88 8.54 -7.46
N GLN A 76 20.41 8.93 -8.64
CA GLN A 76 18.98 8.91 -8.94
C GLN A 76 18.37 7.54 -8.60
N GLY A 77 17.22 7.57 -7.94
CA GLY A 77 16.44 6.39 -7.53
C GLY A 77 16.90 5.76 -6.21
N ASP A 78 17.94 6.29 -5.57
CA ASP A 78 18.34 5.85 -4.22
C ASP A 78 17.46 6.52 -3.16
N SER A 79 17.22 5.83 -2.04
CA SER A 79 16.58 6.41 -0.86
C SER A 79 17.50 6.38 0.36
N ILE A 80 17.26 7.31 1.28
CA ILE A 80 17.94 7.41 2.56
C ILE A 80 16.93 7.60 3.68
N VAL A 81 17.16 6.90 4.79
CA VAL A 81 16.28 6.86 5.96
C VAL A 81 17.13 7.14 7.20
N THR A 82 16.65 8.04 8.06
CA THR A 82 17.28 8.37 9.35
C THR A 82 16.39 7.86 10.49
N GLY A 83 17.01 7.22 11.48
CA GLY A 83 16.32 6.80 12.70
C GLY A 83 16.12 7.94 13.71
N PRO A 84 15.64 7.62 14.93
CA PRO A 84 15.60 8.56 16.05
C PRO A 84 17.00 9.10 16.38
N SER A 85 17.10 10.39 16.75
CA SER A 85 18.37 11.04 17.10
C SER A 85 19.47 10.92 16.04
N SER A 86 19.08 10.70 14.79
CA SER A 86 19.98 10.46 13.66
C SER A 86 19.81 11.55 12.62
N SER A 87 20.85 11.83 11.85
CA SER A 87 20.80 12.84 10.79
C SER A 87 21.86 12.59 9.73
N VAL A 88 21.64 13.15 8.55
CA VAL A 88 22.59 13.04 7.43
C VAL A 88 22.61 14.34 6.64
N VAL A 89 23.79 14.73 6.16
CA VAL A 89 23.93 15.86 5.23
C VAL A 89 24.36 15.32 3.88
N LEU A 90 23.59 15.67 2.85
CA LEU A 90 23.90 15.37 1.46
C LEU A 90 24.41 16.62 0.76
N ARG A 91 25.38 16.47 -0.13
CA ARG A 91 25.84 17.51 -1.03
C ARG A 91 25.72 17.06 -2.48
N VAL A 92 24.99 17.82 -3.29
CA VAL A 92 24.94 17.61 -4.73
C VAL A 92 26.29 18.01 -5.33
N VAL A 93 27.06 17.03 -5.81
CA VAL A 93 28.51 17.18 -6.08
C VAL A 93 28.81 18.29 -7.07
N ASP A 94 27.96 18.47 -8.08
CA ASP A 94 28.21 19.36 -9.21
C ASP A 94 27.60 20.77 -9.07
N ARG A 95 26.89 21.02 -7.97
CA ARG A 95 26.24 22.31 -7.65
C ARG A 95 26.59 22.84 -6.27
N GLU A 96 27.09 21.98 -5.39
CA GLU A 96 27.30 22.27 -3.96
C GLU A 96 26.00 22.66 -3.23
N ASP A 97 24.85 22.22 -3.74
CA ASP A 97 23.60 22.30 -2.98
C ASP A 97 23.71 21.35 -1.78
N GLU A 98 23.32 21.79 -0.60
CA GLU A 98 23.35 20.98 0.62
C GLU A 98 21.95 20.71 1.15
N ILE A 99 21.68 19.44 1.46
CA ILE A 99 20.41 18.98 2.04
C ILE A 99 20.75 18.31 3.36
N THR A 100 20.42 18.96 4.47
CA THR A 100 20.48 18.38 5.81
C THR A 100 19.16 17.70 6.10
N ILE A 101 19.19 16.43 6.48
CA ILE A 101 18.04 15.59 6.78
C ILE A 101 18.07 15.28 8.27
N GLY A 102 16.97 15.59 8.95
CA GLY A 102 16.77 15.40 10.39
C GLY A 102 16.50 13.95 10.78
N GLU A 103 15.95 13.74 11.97
CA GLU A 103 15.62 12.41 12.47
C GLU A 103 14.30 11.90 11.88
N ASN A 104 14.08 10.59 11.98
CA ASN A 104 12.83 9.93 11.54
C ASN A 104 12.39 10.34 10.13
N SER A 105 13.36 10.53 9.23
CA SER A 105 13.12 11.08 7.90
C SER A 105 13.31 10.00 6.83
N GLU A 106 12.54 10.12 5.75
CA GLU A 106 12.67 9.26 4.56
C GLU A 106 12.72 10.14 3.31
N ILE A 107 13.87 10.11 2.64
CA ILE A 107 14.13 10.89 1.42
C ILE A 107 14.41 9.95 0.25
N TYR A 108 13.78 10.23 -0.89
CA TYR A 108 14.00 9.55 -2.16
C TYR A 108 14.51 10.53 -3.22
N ILE A 109 15.65 10.22 -3.85
CA ILE A 109 16.24 11.08 -4.88
C ILE A 109 15.57 10.75 -6.22
N SER A 110 14.48 11.43 -6.57
CA SER A 110 13.66 11.09 -7.73
C SER A 110 14.33 11.46 -9.06
N ASP A 111 14.93 12.65 -9.15
CA ASP A 111 15.72 13.08 -10.29
C ASP A 111 17.05 13.65 -9.84
N LEU A 112 18.14 13.16 -10.43
CA LEU A 112 19.47 13.72 -10.28
C LEU A 112 20.18 13.64 -11.62
N VAL A 113 19.74 14.49 -12.54
CA VAL A 113 20.04 14.36 -13.96
C VAL A 113 20.49 15.67 -14.57
N GLU A 114 21.21 15.56 -15.67
CA GLU A 114 21.48 16.64 -16.61
C GLU A 114 20.76 16.33 -17.92
N LYS A 115 19.90 17.24 -18.36
CA LYS A 115 19.14 17.10 -19.61
C LYS A 115 19.08 18.45 -20.32
N ASN A 116 19.37 18.45 -21.63
CA ASN A 116 19.34 19.65 -22.47
C ASN A 116 20.20 20.83 -21.93
N GLY A 117 21.30 20.53 -21.24
CA GLY A 117 22.16 21.53 -20.58
C GLY A 117 21.61 22.08 -19.26
N GLY A 118 20.42 21.65 -18.83
CA GLY A 118 19.84 21.95 -17.53
C GLY A 118 20.14 20.88 -16.49
N LYS A 119 20.53 21.31 -15.29
CA LYS A 119 20.74 20.45 -14.12
C LYS A 119 19.48 20.39 -13.28
N LYS A 120 18.89 19.19 -13.17
CA LYS A 120 17.66 18.92 -12.43
C LYS A 120 17.91 18.06 -11.20
N THR A 121 17.55 18.58 -10.04
CA THR A 121 17.60 17.89 -8.76
C THR A 121 16.19 17.84 -8.18
N LYS A 122 15.64 16.65 -7.96
CA LYS A 122 14.36 16.44 -7.28
C LYS A 122 14.52 15.45 -6.15
N VAL A 123 14.02 15.82 -4.99
CA VAL A 123 13.98 14.95 -3.80
C VAL A 123 12.55 14.85 -3.30
N LYS A 124 12.10 13.63 -2.99
CA LYS A 124 10.82 13.38 -2.32
C LYS A 124 11.07 13.16 -0.84
N SER A 125 10.37 13.89 0.02
CA SER A 125 10.44 13.79 1.47
C SER A 125 9.12 13.26 2.01
N TRP A 126 9.13 12.03 2.51
CA TRP A 126 7.92 11.36 3.01
C TRP A 126 7.62 11.65 4.48
N ALA A 127 8.64 11.91 5.27
CA ALA A 127 8.55 12.15 6.71
C ALA A 127 9.78 12.92 7.20
N GLY A 128 9.63 13.53 8.38
CA GLY A 128 10.72 14.16 9.12
C GLY A 128 11.04 15.57 8.64
N SER A 129 12.19 16.11 9.03
CA SER A 129 12.57 17.48 8.72
C SER A 129 13.78 17.57 7.80
N LEU A 130 13.80 18.60 6.95
CA LEU A 130 14.91 18.89 6.06
C LEU A 130 15.25 20.38 6.06
N TRP A 131 16.54 20.67 5.91
CA TRP A 131 17.06 21.99 5.58
C TRP A 131 17.78 21.92 4.25
N ALA A 132 17.38 22.77 3.32
CA ALA A 132 18.00 22.84 2.00
C ALA A 132 18.63 24.22 1.79
N LYS A 133 19.93 24.18 1.48
CA LYS A 133 20.73 25.32 1.03
C LYS A 133 21.01 25.11 -0.45
N VAL A 134 20.27 25.84 -1.28
CA VAL A 134 20.31 25.68 -2.73
C VAL A 134 20.98 26.91 -3.34
N LYS A 135 22.03 26.71 -4.14
CA LYS A 135 22.65 27.84 -4.84
C LYS A 135 21.69 28.43 -5.85
N SER A 136 21.80 29.74 -6.07
CA SER A 136 20.98 30.43 -7.09
C SER A 136 21.13 29.75 -8.45
N LEU A 137 19.98 29.46 -9.08
CA LEU A 137 19.93 28.83 -10.39
C LEU A 137 20.31 29.85 -11.47
N ILE A 138 21.36 29.56 -12.24
CA ILE A 138 21.95 30.52 -13.20
C ILE A 138 21.29 30.37 -14.58
N GLY A 139 20.93 29.13 -14.98
CA GLY A 139 20.23 28.84 -16.23
C GLY A 139 18.71 28.71 -16.07
N SER A 140 17.95 29.03 -17.12
CA SER A 140 16.48 28.84 -17.15
C SER A 140 16.05 27.37 -17.11
N GLU A 141 16.95 26.46 -17.50
CA GLU A 141 16.73 25.00 -17.55
C GLU A 141 17.17 24.29 -16.25
N GLU A 142 17.72 25.02 -15.28
CA GLU A 142 18.08 24.46 -13.98
C GLU A 142 16.84 24.37 -13.08
N GLU A 143 16.73 23.27 -12.33
CA GLU A 143 15.57 23.00 -11.48
C GLU A 143 16.00 22.32 -10.19
N PHE A 144 15.50 22.83 -9.07
CA PHE A 144 15.58 22.17 -7.77
C PHE A 144 14.17 22.07 -7.20
N GLU A 145 13.72 20.86 -6.89
CA GLU A 145 12.39 20.59 -6.38
C GLU A 145 12.43 19.70 -5.13
N VAL A 146 11.63 20.07 -4.13
CA VAL A 146 11.30 19.18 -3.01
C VAL A 146 9.83 18.82 -3.14
N GLU A 147 9.54 17.54 -3.21
CA GLU A 147 8.18 17.00 -3.26
C GLU A 147 7.88 16.30 -1.94
N THR A 148 6.68 16.48 -1.41
CA THR A 148 6.17 15.80 -0.22
C THR A 148 4.81 15.17 -0.58
N PRO A 149 4.20 14.37 0.30
CA PRO A 149 2.88 13.80 0.03
C PRO A 149 1.81 14.85 -0.30
N THR A 150 1.97 16.08 0.19
CA THR A 150 0.96 17.14 0.11
C THR A 150 1.42 18.37 -0.66
N ALA A 151 2.70 18.47 -1.04
CA ALA A 151 3.24 19.67 -1.66
C ALA A 151 4.33 19.40 -2.70
N VAL A 152 4.41 20.29 -3.69
CA VAL A 152 5.54 20.41 -4.61
C VAL A 152 6.15 21.79 -4.42
N MET A 153 7.45 21.85 -4.15
CA MET A 153 8.19 23.07 -3.87
C MET A 153 9.28 23.30 -4.91
N GLY A 154 9.07 24.27 -5.80
CA GLY A 154 10.06 24.75 -6.76
C GLY A 154 10.98 25.80 -6.11
N VAL A 155 12.28 25.52 -6.10
CA VAL A 155 13.27 26.33 -5.39
C VAL A 155 14.19 27.03 -6.38
N ARG A 156 14.40 28.34 -6.19
CA ARG A 156 15.32 29.13 -7.00
C ARG A 156 16.25 30.00 -6.15
N GLY A 157 17.35 29.42 -5.66
CA GLY A 157 18.31 30.10 -4.80
C GLY A 157 17.70 30.45 -3.45
N THR A 158 17.81 29.54 -2.48
CA THR A 158 17.12 29.73 -1.21
C THR A 158 17.76 28.92 -0.08
N ASN A 159 17.52 29.39 1.13
CA ASN A 159 17.72 28.68 2.38
C ASN A 159 16.35 28.47 3.02
N PHE A 160 15.89 27.23 3.07
CA PHE A 160 14.55 26.91 3.55
C PHE A 160 14.52 25.59 4.31
N MET A 161 13.43 25.42 5.06
CA MET A 161 13.19 24.25 5.87
C MET A 161 11.83 23.67 5.56
N THR A 162 11.73 22.35 5.63
CA THR A 162 10.47 21.63 5.48
C THR A 162 10.37 20.61 6.61
N SER A 163 9.17 20.43 7.15
CA SER A 163 8.83 19.33 8.04
C SER A 163 7.60 18.61 7.50
N VAL A 164 7.65 17.29 7.47
CA VAL A 164 6.55 16.43 7.01
C VAL A 164 6.13 15.54 8.18
N ASN A 165 4.89 15.69 8.60
CA ASN A 165 4.32 14.86 9.65
C ASN A 165 4.06 13.45 9.11
N TRP A 166 4.75 12.44 9.63
CA TRP A 166 4.63 11.06 9.16
C TRP A 166 3.23 10.45 9.30
N LYS A 167 2.41 10.95 10.24
CA LYS A 167 1.04 10.44 10.47
C LYS A 167 0.03 11.08 9.54
N THR A 168 0.14 12.40 9.34
CA THR A 168 -0.88 13.18 8.62
C THR A 168 -0.48 13.50 7.18
N GLY A 169 0.82 13.36 6.83
CA GLY A 169 1.39 13.84 5.57
C GLY A 169 1.51 15.37 5.50
N GLU A 170 1.02 16.10 6.51
CA GLU A 170 1.02 17.55 6.53
C GLU A 170 2.43 18.10 6.40
N THR A 171 2.59 19.05 5.49
CA THR A 171 3.88 19.66 5.18
C THR A 171 3.88 21.10 5.67
N THR A 172 4.81 21.45 6.55
CA THR A 172 5.12 22.83 6.90
C THR A 172 6.42 23.21 6.21
N MET A 173 6.42 24.30 5.44
CA MET A 173 7.63 24.86 4.85
C MET A 173 7.78 26.31 5.27
N ALA A 174 9.01 26.70 5.62
CA ALA A 174 9.36 28.10 5.90
C ALA A 174 10.62 28.49 5.15
N VAL A 175 10.75 29.79 4.84
CA VAL A 175 11.88 30.34 4.08
C VAL A 175 12.69 31.28 4.96
N ALA A 176 13.99 30.99 5.13
CA ALA A 176 14.91 31.88 5.83
C ALA A 176 15.46 32.97 4.91
N ALA A 177 15.79 32.63 3.66
CA ALA A 177 16.23 33.59 2.63
C ALA A 177 15.98 33.01 1.25
N GLY A 178 15.78 33.86 0.25
CA GLY A 178 15.40 33.45 -1.10
C GLY A 178 13.88 33.39 -1.27
N ILE A 179 13.41 32.70 -2.32
CA ILE A 179 11.98 32.55 -2.61
C ILE A 179 11.71 31.08 -2.98
N VAL A 180 10.64 30.51 -2.41
CA VAL A 180 10.16 29.16 -2.75
C VAL A 180 8.76 29.26 -3.34
N SER A 181 8.55 28.64 -4.50
CA SER A 181 7.20 28.44 -5.03
C SER A 181 6.65 27.13 -4.47
N ALA A 182 5.52 27.19 -3.78
CA ALA A 182 4.86 26.00 -3.22
C ALA A 182 3.48 25.82 -3.83
N SER A 183 3.15 24.60 -4.24
CA SER A 183 1.82 24.20 -4.67
C SER A 183 1.40 22.92 -3.95
N GLU A 184 0.10 22.68 -3.84
CA GLU A 184 -0.38 21.39 -3.35
C GLU A 184 -0.04 20.28 -4.36
N ALA A 185 0.37 19.12 -3.84
CA ALA A 185 0.55 17.94 -4.66
C ALA A 185 -0.84 17.39 -5.03
N ASP A 186 -1.10 17.23 -6.33
CA ASP A 186 -2.30 16.57 -6.82
C ASP A 186 -1.99 15.06 -6.98
N PRO A 187 -2.62 14.17 -6.18
CA PRO A 187 -2.39 12.73 -6.29
C PRO A 187 -2.87 12.12 -7.62
N ALA A 188 -3.61 12.88 -8.46
CA ALA A 188 -4.08 12.46 -9.78
C ALA A 188 -3.26 13.06 -10.95
N ALA A 189 -2.28 13.93 -10.70
CA ALA A 189 -1.54 14.60 -11.77
C ALA A 189 -0.32 13.79 -12.24
N ASP A 190 -0.34 13.38 -13.50
CA ASP A 190 0.83 12.84 -14.20
C ASP A 190 1.94 13.92 -14.22
N HIS A 191 3.19 13.57 -13.86
CA HIS A 191 4.32 14.47 -13.58
C HIS A 191 4.76 15.39 -14.75
N LYS A 192 4.02 15.42 -15.86
CA LYS A 192 4.23 16.32 -17.00
C LYS A 192 3.30 17.54 -17.01
N GLN A 193 2.34 17.64 -16.09
CA GLN A 193 1.32 18.69 -16.09
C GLN A 193 1.25 19.54 -14.80
N THR A 194 2.35 19.72 -14.07
CA THR A 194 2.41 20.63 -12.91
C THR A 194 2.47 22.13 -13.26
N ARG A 195 2.43 22.52 -14.54
CA ARG A 195 2.54 23.94 -14.94
C ARG A 195 1.30 24.80 -14.62
N ASN A 196 0.16 24.18 -14.28
CA ASN A 196 -1.11 24.88 -14.03
C ASN A 196 -1.64 24.74 -12.59
N ALA A 197 -0.88 24.16 -11.66
CA ALA A 197 -1.26 24.13 -10.25
C ALA A 197 -1.18 25.55 -9.65
N GLU A 198 -2.23 25.96 -8.92
CA GLU A 198 -2.17 27.19 -8.13
C GLU A 198 -1.02 27.06 -7.13
N SER A 199 -0.17 28.09 -7.08
CA SER A 199 1.05 28.12 -6.31
C SER A 199 1.18 29.45 -5.60
N VAL A 200 1.84 29.43 -4.44
CA VAL A 200 2.18 30.61 -3.65
C VAL A 200 3.69 30.82 -3.68
N SER A 201 4.12 32.08 -3.82
CA SER A 201 5.52 32.48 -3.63
C SER A 201 5.74 32.80 -2.15
N VAL A 202 6.53 31.99 -1.48
CA VAL A 202 6.88 32.14 -0.06
C VAL A 202 8.21 32.90 0.05
N TYR A 203 8.15 34.08 0.66
CA TYR A 203 9.27 35.00 0.85
C TYR A 203 9.96 34.77 2.21
N PRO A 204 11.13 35.41 2.47
CA PRO A 204 11.80 35.27 3.75
C PRO A 204 10.88 35.60 4.94
N ALA A 205 11.09 34.92 6.06
CA ALA A 205 10.25 35.00 7.27
C ALA A 205 8.80 34.53 7.08
N GLN A 206 8.44 33.94 5.94
CA GLN A 206 7.13 33.35 5.71
C GLN A 206 7.17 31.83 5.81
N GLN A 207 6.01 31.26 6.08
CA GLN A 207 5.74 29.83 6.08
C GLN A 207 4.45 29.53 5.31
N VAL A 208 4.29 28.26 4.93
CA VAL A 208 3.06 27.70 4.40
C VAL A 208 2.84 26.31 4.98
N ALA A 209 1.60 26.00 5.35
CA ALA A 209 1.17 24.67 5.75
C ALA A 209 0.29 24.07 4.65
N LEU A 210 0.66 22.90 4.12
CA LEU A 210 -0.01 22.26 3.00
C LEU A 210 -0.47 20.85 3.37
N SER A 211 -1.76 20.60 3.14
CA SER A 211 -2.40 19.28 3.27
C SER A 211 -3.13 18.93 1.98
N SER A 212 -3.07 17.65 1.57
CA SER A 212 -3.60 17.11 0.30
C SER A 212 -5.12 17.12 0.17
N SER A 213 -5.84 17.70 1.14
CA SER A 213 -7.29 17.53 1.28
C SER A 213 -8.00 18.73 1.91
N GLY A 214 -7.30 19.86 2.08
CA GLY A 214 -7.93 21.04 2.63
C GLY A 214 -8.97 21.66 1.67
N PRO A 215 -10.01 22.31 2.19
CA PRO A 215 -11.16 22.78 1.40
C PRO A 215 -10.87 24.03 0.55
N ASN A 216 -9.72 24.68 0.77
CA ASN A 216 -9.32 25.85 0.02
C ASN A 216 -8.27 25.51 -1.04
N LYS A 217 -8.55 25.87 -2.30
CA LYS A 217 -7.69 25.58 -3.45
C LYS A 217 -6.58 26.60 -3.65
N ASP A 218 -6.74 27.82 -3.13
CA ASP A 218 -5.72 28.86 -3.24
C ASP A 218 -4.70 28.73 -2.10
N PRO A 219 -3.44 28.35 -2.38
CA PRO A 219 -2.43 28.13 -1.35
C PRO A 219 -2.01 29.43 -0.66
N ARG A 220 -2.31 30.62 -1.22
CA ARG A 220 -2.03 31.91 -0.57
C ARG A 220 -2.78 32.10 0.75
N ALA A 221 -3.94 31.47 0.88
CA ALA A 221 -4.70 31.49 2.13
C ALA A 221 -4.04 30.68 3.26
N ARG A 222 -3.09 29.81 2.94
CA ARG A 222 -2.35 29.00 3.92
C ARG A 222 -0.93 29.51 4.18
N ALA A 223 -0.51 30.57 3.47
CA ALA A 223 0.79 31.19 3.65
C ALA A 223 0.70 32.40 4.59
N GLU A 224 1.68 32.56 5.47
CA GLU A 224 1.71 33.60 6.50
C GLU A 224 3.13 33.90 6.97
N TYR A 225 3.31 34.92 7.81
CA TYR A 225 4.59 35.07 8.52
C TYR A 225 4.79 33.89 9.47
N ALA A 226 6.01 33.38 9.47
CA ALA A 226 6.40 32.20 10.21
C ALA A 226 6.18 32.37 11.72
N ASP A 227 5.86 31.27 12.41
CA ASP A 227 5.88 31.20 13.87
C ASP A 227 7.13 30.44 14.32
N PRO A 228 8.19 31.15 14.78
CA PRO A 228 9.45 30.50 15.15
C PRO A 228 9.32 29.49 16.29
N LYS A 229 8.35 29.63 17.19
CA LYS A 229 8.14 28.67 18.27
C LYS A 229 7.54 27.39 17.72
N ALA A 230 6.49 27.49 16.92
CA ALA A 230 5.85 26.33 16.28
C ALA A 230 6.81 25.61 15.32
N LEU A 231 7.64 26.35 14.57
CA LEU A 231 8.66 25.76 13.72
C LEU A 231 9.67 24.94 14.53
N VAL A 232 10.13 25.45 15.67
CA VAL A 232 11.09 24.72 16.52
C VAL A 232 10.50 23.44 17.10
N GLU A 233 9.17 23.34 17.27
CA GLU A 233 8.54 22.09 17.70
C GLU A 233 8.69 20.99 16.64
N VAL A 234 8.52 21.32 15.35
CA VAL A 234 8.53 20.37 14.23
C VAL A 234 9.87 20.21 13.52
N LEU A 235 10.87 21.04 13.84
CA LEU A 235 12.23 20.98 13.28
C LEU A 235 13.20 20.27 14.22
N ASP A 236 14.10 19.48 13.65
CA ASP A 236 15.10 18.75 14.43
C ASP A 236 16.33 19.59 14.75
N LYS A 237 17.07 19.16 15.79
CA LYS A 237 18.31 19.80 16.24
C LYS A 237 19.29 20.04 15.08
N LYS A 238 19.54 19.02 14.25
CA LYS A 238 20.49 19.13 13.13
C LYS A 238 20.07 20.17 12.09
N VAL A 239 18.77 20.30 11.83
CA VAL A 239 18.22 21.32 10.92
C VAL A 239 18.46 22.73 11.48
N LEU A 240 18.23 22.94 12.78
CA LEU A 240 18.47 24.22 13.45
C LEU A 240 19.98 24.56 13.56
N GLU A 241 20.84 23.55 13.71
CA GLU A 241 22.29 23.71 13.61
C GLU A 241 22.72 24.13 12.19
N SER A 242 22.12 23.55 11.15
CA SER A 242 22.35 23.97 9.77
C SER A 242 21.87 25.40 9.51
N PHE A 243 20.75 25.82 10.09
CA PHE A 243 20.30 27.21 10.06
C PHE A 243 21.37 28.17 10.62
N ILE A 244 21.85 27.93 11.85
CA ILE A 244 22.82 28.85 12.47
C ILE A 244 24.17 28.84 11.75
N LYS A 245 24.61 27.66 11.27
CA LYS A 245 25.86 27.51 10.51
C LYS A 245 25.85 28.33 9.22
N ASN A 246 24.68 28.48 8.60
CA ASN A 246 24.51 29.16 7.32
C ASN A 246 24.02 30.62 7.45
N ILE A 247 23.99 31.18 8.66
CA ILE A 247 23.37 32.49 8.92
C ILE A 247 23.93 33.64 8.05
N ARG A 248 25.22 33.60 7.74
CA ARG A 248 25.86 34.63 6.90
C ARG A 248 25.38 34.57 5.45
N ASP A 249 25.22 33.35 4.92
CA ASP A 249 24.73 33.13 3.57
C ASP A 249 23.25 33.51 3.48
N ILE A 250 22.46 33.16 4.50
CA ILE A 250 21.05 33.55 4.66
C ILE A 250 20.92 35.08 4.59
N GLN A 251 21.65 35.81 5.44
CA GLN A 251 21.56 37.27 5.46
C GLN A 251 22.04 37.90 4.15
N LYS A 252 23.11 37.36 3.53
CA LYS A 252 23.59 37.85 2.22
C LYS A 252 22.54 37.65 1.12
N GLU A 253 21.78 36.56 1.18
CA GLU A 253 20.69 36.31 0.25
C GLU A 253 19.47 37.19 0.56
N GLN A 254 19.14 37.42 1.83
CA GLN A 254 18.12 38.40 2.20
C GLN A 254 18.46 39.80 1.70
N ASP A 255 19.72 40.24 1.80
CA ASP A 255 20.16 41.56 1.29
C ASP A 255 19.83 41.74 -0.20
N LYS A 256 19.97 40.66 -1.01
CA LYS A 256 19.58 40.68 -2.42
C LYS A 256 18.08 40.82 -2.61
N ILE A 257 17.27 40.08 -1.84
CA ILE A 257 15.81 40.18 -1.90
C ILE A 257 15.35 41.58 -1.44
N LYS A 258 15.92 42.12 -0.36
CA LYS A 258 15.63 43.49 0.11
C LYS A 258 15.92 44.53 -0.99
N ALA A 259 17.06 44.41 -1.67
CA ALA A 259 17.42 45.29 -2.78
C ALA A 259 16.45 45.15 -3.96
N GLN A 260 16.06 43.92 -4.31
CA GLN A 260 15.09 43.65 -5.38
C GLN A 260 13.70 44.23 -5.05
N LEU A 261 13.21 44.06 -3.82
CA LEU A 261 11.92 44.62 -3.39
C LEU A 261 11.94 46.15 -3.41
N LYS A 262 13.06 46.76 -3.02
CA LYS A 262 13.25 48.21 -3.11
C LYS A 262 13.21 48.69 -4.56
N GLU A 263 13.94 48.02 -5.45
CA GLU A 263 13.95 48.36 -6.88
C GLU A 263 12.55 48.26 -7.51
N ASN A 264 11.78 47.22 -7.15
CA ASN A 264 10.40 47.07 -7.59
C ASN A 264 9.51 48.22 -7.09
N LEU A 265 9.64 48.59 -5.82
CA LEU A 265 8.91 49.74 -5.25
C LEU A 265 9.26 51.05 -5.98
N ASP A 266 10.54 51.28 -6.26
CA ASP A 266 11.01 52.47 -7.00
C ASP A 266 10.45 52.53 -8.43
N LYS A 267 10.13 51.38 -9.03
CA LYS A 267 9.45 51.25 -10.34
C LYS A 267 7.92 51.37 -10.25
N GLY A 268 7.36 51.49 -9.04
CA GLY A 268 5.91 51.48 -8.81
C GLY A 268 5.27 50.09 -8.86
N GLU A 269 6.08 49.02 -8.85
CA GLU A 269 5.62 47.63 -8.82
C GLU A 269 5.37 47.18 -7.38
N GLY A 270 4.19 47.51 -6.85
CA GLY A 270 3.89 47.22 -5.45
C GLY A 270 3.67 45.75 -5.11
N LYS A 271 3.49 44.86 -6.09
CA LYS A 271 3.32 43.42 -5.86
C LYS A 271 4.59 42.69 -6.33
N PRO A 272 5.35 42.03 -5.45
CA PRO A 272 6.63 41.40 -5.82
C PRO A 272 6.49 40.38 -6.95
N ASP A 273 5.40 39.60 -6.93
CA ASP A 273 4.97 38.73 -8.02
C ASP A 273 3.49 38.33 -7.85
N GLY A 274 2.86 37.83 -8.92
CA GLY A 274 1.43 37.49 -8.92
C GLY A 274 1.00 36.41 -7.92
N ARG A 275 1.94 35.61 -7.40
CA ARG A 275 1.70 34.52 -6.44
C ARG A 275 2.11 34.89 -5.01
N SER A 276 2.64 36.08 -4.78
CA SER A 276 3.03 36.56 -3.46
C SER A 276 1.81 36.88 -2.59
N ILE A 277 1.96 36.70 -1.27
CA ILE A 277 1.02 37.23 -0.27
C ILE A 277 1.29 38.69 0.11
N LEU A 278 2.33 39.30 -0.47
CA LEU A 278 2.76 40.65 -0.15
C LEU A 278 2.23 41.69 -1.15
N LYS A 279 1.94 42.88 -0.64
CA LYS A 279 1.68 44.10 -1.39
C LYS A 279 2.38 45.27 -0.71
N ILE A 280 3.51 45.66 -1.26
CA ILE A 280 4.43 46.70 -0.78
C ILE A 280 4.17 47.97 -1.58
N SER A 281 3.29 48.84 -1.11
CA SER A 281 2.90 50.04 -1.87
C SER A 281 3.66 51.30 -1.43
N THR A 282 4.26 51.27 -0.25
CA THR A 282 4.93 52.41 0.37
C THR A 282 6.31 52.04 0.92
N PRO A 283 7.21 53.02 1.14
CA PRO A 283 8.47 52.78 1.82
C PRO A 283 8.30 52.20 3.24
N ALA A 284 7.21 52.56 3.94
CA ALA A 284 6.90 52.01 5.25
C ALA A 284 6.54 50.52 5.19
N ASP A 285 5.78 50.09 4.15
CA ASP A 285 5.50 48.66 3.94
C ASP A 285 6.78 47.89 3.68
N LEU A 286 7.69 48.45 2.87
CA LEU A 286 8.98 47.83 2.56
C LEU A 286 9.83 47.69 3.83
N GLU A 287 9.91 48.74 4.64
CA GLU A 287 10.62 48.71 5.91
C GLU A 287 10.04 47.65 6.86
N ALA A 288 8.72 47.57 6.99
CA ALA A 288 8.05 46.58 7.83
C ALA A 288 8.35 45.14 7.37
N VAL A 289 8.21 44.86 6.07
CA VAL A 289 8.49 43.53 5.48
C VAL A 289 9.96 43.15 5.68
N THR A 290 10.88 44.04 5.33
CA THR A 290 12.32 43.75 5.41
C THR A 290 12.82 43.66 6.85
N THR A 291 12.20 44.38 7.78
CA THR A 291 12.45 44.23 9.22
C THR A 291 12.02 42.86 9.74
N ASN A 292 10.90 42.32 9.26
CA ASN A 292 10.50 40.95 9.60
C ASN A 292 11.52 39.90 9.14
N PHE A 293 12.17 40.13 7.99
CA PHE A 293 13.22 39.23 7.51
C PHE A 293 14.36 39.11 8.51
N ASP A 294 14.78 40.24 9.11
CA ASP A 294 15.83 40.27 10.13
C ASP A 294 15.36 39.70 11.48
N ARG A 295 14.17 40.11 11.94
CA ARG A 295 13.60 39.65 13.23
C ARG A 295 13.40 38.14 13.27
N PHE A 296 13.00 37.54 12.15
CA PHE A 296 12.78 36.09 12.04
C PHE A 296 14.03 35.29 12.43
N LEU A 297 15.21 35.72 11.98
CA LEU A 297 16.46 35.02 12.24
C LEU A 297 16.77 34.96 13.74
N SER A 298 16.66 36.10 14.42
CA SER A 298 16.88 36.23 15.87
C SER A 298 15.83 35.47 16.68
N LEU A 299 14.56 35.56 16.29
CA LEU A 299 13.47 34.83 16.96
C LEU A 299 13.56 33.31 16.80
N LEU A 300 13.97 32.82 15.63
CA LEU A 300 14.17 31.40 15.39
C LEU A 300 15.35 30.87 16.21
N ALA A 301 16.47 31.59 16.23
CA ALA A 301 17.61 31.25 17.08
C ALA A 301 17.22 31.23 18.57
N LYS A 302 16.48 32.25 19.05
CA LYS A 302 15.97 32.29 20.42
C LYS A 302 15.06 31.12 20.74
N SER A 303 14.06 30.86 19.89
CA SER A 303 13.12 29.76 20.09
C SER A 303 13.85 28.41 20.11
N ALA A 304 14.87 28.23 19.27
CA ALA A 304 15.69 27.03 19.23
C ALA A 304 16.54 26.84 20.51
N VAL A 305 17.08 27.92 21.06
CA VAL A 305 17.82 27.91 22.33
C VAL A 305 16.88 27.60 23.51
N ASP A 306 15.71 28.23 23.55
CA ASP A 306 14.70 27.98 24.59
C ASP A 306 14.22 26.52 24.60
N ALA A 307 14.08 25.91 23.41
CA ALA A 307 13.70 24.50 23.28
C ALA A 307 14.87 23.52 23.52
N GLY A 308 16.08 24.00 23.80
CA GLY A 308 17.28 23.17 24.00
C GLY A 308 17.77 22.47 22.72
N LYS A 309 17.22 22.81 21.55
CA LYS A 309 17.64 22.27 20.25
C LYS A 309 18.84 23.01 19.67
N LEU A 310 19.15 24.20 20.18
CA LEU A 310 20.38 24.95 19.88
C LEU A 310 21.05 25.39 21.18
N SER A 311 22.38 25.47 21.20
CA SER A 311 23.10 26.02 22.35
C SER A 311 23.33 27.52 22.21
N GLN A 312 23.29 28.26 23.33
CA GLN A 312 23.68 29.67 23.37
C GLN A 312 25.07 29.89 22.75
N LYS A 313 26.02 29.01 23.07
CA LYS A 313 27.39 29.05 22.54
C LYS A 313 27.43 29.02 21.01
N ALA A 314 26.60 28.21 20.35
CA ALA A 314 26.57 28.15 18.89
C ALA A 314 26.10 29.48 18.28
N VAL A 315 25.17 30.19 18.94
CA VAL A 315 24.72 31.51 18.53
C VAL A 315 25.81 32.56 18.77
N ASP A 316 26.48 32.50 19.93
CA ASP A 316 27.58 33.42 20.25
C ASP A 316 28.75 33.27 19.26
N GLU A 317 29.09 32.03 18.87
CA GLU A 317 30.11 31.74 17.86
C GLU A 317 29.70 32.26 16.47
N ALA A 318 28.44 32.10 16.09
CA ALA A 318 27.93 32.67 14.85
C ALA A 318 28.00 34.20 14.84
N ASN A 319 27.64 34.85 15.95
CA ASN A 319 27.74 36.29 16.15
C ASN A 319 29.19 36.81 16.20
N ALA A 320 30.11 36.04 16.78
CA ALA A 320 31.54 36.39 16.83
C ALA A 320 32.16 36.46 15.42
N ASN A 321 31.64 35.66 14.49
CA ASN A 321 32.05 35.65 13.09
C ASN A 321 31.42 36.79 12.26
N MET A 322 30.70 37.73 12.89
CA MET A 322 30.09 38.91 12.26
C MET A 322 30.73 40.21 12.75
N ALA A 323 31.30 40.96 11.82
CA ALA A 323 31.91 42.26 12.12
C ALA A 323 30.86 43.37 12.36
N ASP A 324 29.76 43.34 11.62
CA ASP A 324 28.66 44.30 11.74
C ASP A 324 27.74 43.92 12.89
N ALA A 325 27.63 44.80 13.88
CA ALA A 325 26.79 44.58 15.06
C ALA A 325 25.30 44.50 14.73
N SER A 326 24.83 45.19 13.68
CA SER A 326 23.42 45.19 13.26
C SER A 326 22.98 43.84 12.67
N ARG A 327 23.94 43.01 12.24
CA ARG A 327 23.69 41.67 11.69
C ARG A 327 23.72 40.58 12.75
N LYS A 328 24.12 40.89 13.99
CA LYS A 328 24.17 39.89 15.05
C LYS A 328 22.77 39.48 15.48
N LEU A 329 22.60 38.20 15.77
CA LEU A 329 21.36 37.65 16.29
C LEU A 329 21.21 38.01 17.77
N ASP A 330 20.11 38.66 18.12
CA ASP A 330 19.75 38.93 19.51
C ASP A 330 18.81 37.83 20.01
N ILE A 331 19.29 37.02 20.95
CA ILE A 331 18.48 35.96 21.57
C ILE A 331 18.14 36.27 23.03
N HIS A 332 18.41 37.46 23.54
CA HIS A 332 17.98 37.85 24.87
C HIS A 332 16.61 38.51 24.83
N ASN A 333 16.39 39.42 23.87
CA ASN A 333 15.11 40.11 23.72
C ASN A 333 14.78 40.45 22.26
N PRO A 334 14.69 39.44 21.37
CA PRO A 334 14.36 39.68 19.97
C PRO A 334 12.96 40.31 19.82
N PRO A 335 12.82 41.39 19.02
CA PRO A 335 11.51 41.96 18.71
C PRO A 335 10.59 40.97 17.99
N ALA A 336 9.29 41.00 18.29
CA ALA A 336 8.30 40.16 17.63
C ALA A 336 8.12 40.49 16.13
N LEU A 337 7.71 39.48 15.35
CA LEU A 337 7.30 39.68 13.96
C LEU A 337 5.99 40.47 13.90
N ASP A 338 5.92 41.41 12.96
CA ASP A 338 4.66 42.04 12.59
C ASP A 338 3.91 41.12 11.62
N LYS A 339 2.87 40.44 12.10
CA LYS A 339 2.12 39.46 11.30
C LYS A 339 1.37 40.07 10.10
N ASN A 340 1.25 41.39 10.04
CA ASN A 340 0.48 42.09 9.00
C ASN A 340 1.38 42.94 8.08
N ALA A 341 2.70 42.93 8.30
CA ALA A 341 3.64 43.74 7.53
C ALA A 341 3.52 43.48 6.02
N GLY A 342 3.03 44.48 5.27
CA GLY A 342 2.90 44.42 3.82
C GLY A 342 2.05 43.25 3.28
N ILE A 343 1.16 42.66 4.08
CA ILE A 343 0.26 41.60 3.62
C ILE A 343 -0.77 42.21 2.65
N ASP A 344 -1.00 41.55 1.52
CA ASP A 344 -2.02 41.95 0.55
C ASP A 344 -3.42 41.84 1.19
N PRO A 345 -4.22 42.92 1.25
CA PRO A 345 -5.57 42.87 1.79
C PRO A 345 -6.47 41.83 1.13
N GLU A 346 -6.23 41.50 -0.15
CA GLU A 346 -6.93 40.41 -0.84
C GLU A 346 -6.66 39.05 -0.18
N VAL A 347 -5.42 38.81 0.26
CA VAL A 347 -5.03 37.56 0.94
C VAL A 347 -5.64 37.48 2.33
N GLU A 348 -5.75 38.58 3.07
CA GLU A 348 -6.48 38.59 4.34
C GLU A 348 -7.96 38.24 4.16
N GLN A 349 -8.59 38.73 3.08
CA GLN A 349 -9.97 38.36 2.76
C GLN A 349 -10.08 36.89 2.38
N LEU A 350 -9.14 36.36 1.59
CA LEU A 350 -9.09 34.92 1.25
C LEU A 350 -8.98 34.06 2.51
N LYS A 351 -8.14 34.46 3.48
CA LYS A 351 -8.01 33.78 4.77
C LYS A 351 -9.32 33.78 5.55
N LYS A 352 -9.95 34.95 5.73
CA LYS A 352 -11.24 35.07 6.44
C LYS A 352 -12.35 34.25 5.79
N GLN A 353 -12.38 34.15 4.45
CA GLN A 353 -13.34 33.31 3.72
C GLN A 353 -13.05 31.81 3.87
N ALA A 354 -11.79 31.44 4.05
CA ALA A 354 -11.35 30.05 4.20
C ALA A 354 -11.47 29.53 5.64
N GLU A 355 -11.32 30.40 6.64
CA GLU A 355 -11.38 30.08 8.08
C GLU A 355 -12.55 29.16 8.48
N PRO A 356 -13.83 29.44 8.13
CA PRO A 356 -14.93 28.57 8.55
C PRO A 356 -14.85 27.17 7.91
N LYS A 357 -14.39 27.09 6.65
CA LYS A 357 -14.23 25.82 5.95
C LYS A 357 -13.07 25.02 6.55
N ASN A 358 -11.93 25.67 6.81
CA ASN A 358 -10.76 25.05 7.42
C ASN A 358 -11.10 24.53 8.82
N THR A 359 -11.78 25.35 9.64
CA THR A 359 -12.18 24.97 11.00
C THR A 359 -13.13 23.77 10.99
N ALA A 360 -14.13 23.76 10.10
CA ALA A 360 -15.05 22.63 9.96
C ALA A 360 -14.32 21.35 9.51
N TYR A 361 -13.41 21.47 8.55
CA TYR A 361 -12.60 20.36 8.06
C TYR A 361 -11.67 19.79 9.14
N GLU A 362 -11.02 20.65 9.93
CA GLU A 362 -10.17 20.23 11.05
C GLU A 362 -10.96 19.50 12.15
N GLN A 363 -12.17 19.96 12.45
CA GLN A 363 -13.08 19.30 13.39
C GLN A 363 -13.47 17.91 12.89
N GLU A 364 -13.87 17.79 11.63
CA GLU A 364 -14.22 16.50 11.01
C GLU A 364 -13.02 15.52 11.04
N GLN A 365 -11.82 15.99 10.69
CA GLN A 365 -10.60 15.18 10.76
C GLN A 365 -10.27 14.74 12.18
N ARG A 366 -10.50 15.59 13.17
CA ARG A 366 -10.30 15.25 14.58
C ARG A 366 -11.30 14.18 15.03
N GLU A 367 -12.57 14.32 14.69
CA GLU A 367 -13.60 13.32 14.99
C GLU A 367 -13.29 11.97 14.34
N LEU A 368 -12.83 11.97 13.09
CA LEU A 368 -12.39 10.75 12.41
C LEU A 368 -11.23 10.06 13.14
N ARG A 369 -10.20 10.81 13.56
CA ARG A 369 -9.06 10.25 14.32
C ARG A 369 -9.50 9.72 15.68
N ASP A 370 -10.35 10.46 16.40
CA ASP A 370 -10.87 10.03 17.70
C ASP A 370 -11.70 8.74 17.55
N ASN A 371 -12.48 8.62 16.47
CA ASN A 371 -13.24 7.41 16.17
C ASN A 371 -12.33 6.24 15.80
N GLN A 372 -11.28 6.47 15.01
CA GLN A 372 -10.27 5.45 14.70
C GLN A 372 -9.52 4.98 15.95
N ALA A 373 -9.13 5.89 16.85
CA ALA A 373 -8.47 5.54 18.10
C ALA A 373 -9.38 4.71 19.03
N LYS A 374 -10.67 5.08 19.12
CA LYS A 374 -11.67 4.29 19.85
C LYS A 374 -11.84 2.90 19.24
N LEU A 375 -11.86 2.79 17.92
CA LEU A 375 -11.95 1.50 17.22
C LEU A 375 -10.74 0.62 17.52
N ALA A 376 -9.52 1.18 17.45
CA ALA A 376 -8.30 0.44 17.78
C ALA A 376 -8.32 -0.08 19.23
N ALA A 377 -8.70 0.75 20.21
CA ALA A 377 -8.79 0.34 21.61
C ALA A 377 -9.85 -0.75 21.86
N LEU A 378 -10.94 -0.75 21.08
CA LEU A 378 -11.95 -1.81 21.14
C LEU A 378 -11.41 -3.12 20.54
N LEU A 379 -10.66 -3.06 19.44
CA LEU A 379 -10.02 -4.22 18.83
C LEU A 379 -9.03 -4.88 19.81
N ASP A 380 -8.18 -4.10 20.47
CA ASP A 380 -7.24 -4.62 21.49
C ASP A 380 -7.98 -5.32 22.64
N ARG A 381 -9.11 -4.76 23.09
CA ARG A 381 -9.94 -5.41 24.12
C ARG A 381 -10.55 -6.73 23.63
N ILE A 382 -11.06 -6.76 22.40
CA ILE A 382 -11.63 -7.97 21.80
C ILE A 382 -10.56 -9.05 21.69
N GLU A 383 -9.34 -8.70 21.30
CA GLU A 383 -8.22 -9.63 21.19
C GLU A 383 -7.81 -10.18 22.58
N ALA A 384 -7.71 -9.31 23.59
CA ALA A 384 -7.44 -9.73 24.97
C ALA A 384 -8.54 -10.67 25.52
N ASP A 385 -9.82 -10.36 25.26
CA ASP A 385 -10.93 -11.21 25.67
C ASP A 385 -10.94 -12.57 24.93
N ARG A 386 -10.61 -12.58 23.63
CA ARG A 386 -10.46 -13.81 22.85
C ARG A 386 -9.40 -14.71 23.46
N GLN A 387 -8.25 -14.15 23.85
CA GLN A 387 -7.17 -14.89 24.46
C GLN A 387 -7.57 -15.44 25.83
N ARG A 388 -8.23 -14.61 26.67
CA ARG A 388 -8.79 -15.05 27.95
C ARG A 388 -9.79 -16.19 27.80
N ILE A 389 -10.67 -16.14 26.80
CA ILE A 389 -11.64 -17.21 26.52
C ILE A 389 -10.93 -18.48 26.04
N GLN A 390 -9.91 -18.36 25.19
CA GLN A 390 -9.10 -19.52 24.77
C GLN A 390 -8.41 -20.19 25.96
N ASP A 391 -7.80 -19.42 26.85
CA ASP A 391 -7.16 -19.93 28.06
C ASP A 391 -8.17 -20.62 28.98
N GLN A 392 -9.36 -20.03 29.16
CA GLN A 392 -10.45 -20.62 29.94
C GLN A 392 -10.96 -21.93 29.32
N ASN A 393 -11.12 -21.98 27.99
CA ASN A 393 -11.54 -23.19 27.29
C ASN A 393 -10.50 -24.30 27.40
N GLN A 394 -9.21 -23.98 27.21
CA GLN A 394 -8.11 -24.94 27.39
C GLN A 394 -8.09 -25.50 28.81
N LYS A 395 -8.26 -24.64 29.83
CA LYS A 395 -8.34 -25.06 31.22
C LYS A 395 -9.55 -25.96 31.49
N ALA A 396 -10.72 -25.61 30.95
CA ALA A 396 -11.94 -26.41 31.11
C ALA A 396 -11.83 -27.79 30.46
N VAL A 397 -11.21 -27.88 29.28
CA VAL A 397 -10.90 -29.15 28.62
C VAL A 397 -9.97 -30.00 29.48
N ALA A 398 -8.87 -29.41 29.98
CA ALA A 398 -7.93 -30.12 30.85
C ALA A 398 -8.59 -30.64 32.15
N GLU A 399 -9.45 -29.84 32.78
CA GLU A 399 -10.20 -30.27 33.97
C GLU A 399 -11.22 -31.38 33.66
N ALA A 400 -11.87 -31.34 32.50
CA ALA A 400 -12.79 -32.38 32.06
C ALA A 400 -12.07 -33.70 31.75
N ASP A 401 -10.92 -33.63 31.07
CA ASP A 401 -10.06 -34.78 30.78
C ASP A 401 -9.54 -35.42 32.06
N GLN A 402 -9.14 -34.60 33.05
CA GLN A 402 -8.72 -35.10 34.35
C GLN A 402 -9.87 -35.81 35.08
N LYS A 403 -11.07 -35.21 35.13
CA LYS A 403 -12.25 -35.86 35.75
C LYS A 403 -12.64 -37.16 35.06
N ALA A 404 -12.61 -37.20 33.72
CA ALA A 404 -12.89 -38.41 32.95
C ALA A 404 -11.85 -39.50 33.24
N THR A 405 -10.57 -39.12 33.33
CA THR A 405 -9.47 -40.01 33.72
C THR A 405 -9.68 -40.56 35.13
N ASP A 406 -10.01 -39.72 36.11
CA ASP A 406 -10.26 -40.12 37.49
C ASP A 406 -11.46 -41.07 37.61
N GLN A 407 -12.56 -40.78 36.90
CA GLN A 407 -13.74 -41.65 36.85
C GLN A 407 -13.41 -43.01 36.23
N TYR A 408 -12.73 -43.02 35.08
CA TYR A 408 -12.31 -44.27 34.44
C TYR A 408 -11.41 -45.09 35.38
N THR A 409 -10.41 -44.44 35.97
CA THR A 409 -9.45 -45.03 36.90
C THR A 409 -10.09 -45.58 38.19
N SER A 410 -11.25 -45.04 38.60
CA SER A 410 -12.04 -45.55 39.73
C SER A 410 -12.83 -46.83 39.45
N THR A 411 -13.07 -47.13 38.16
CA THR A 411 -13.81 -48.34 37.72
C THR A 411 -12.92 -49.54 37.45
N LEU A 412 -11.60 -49.37 37.49
CA LEU A 412 -10.61 -50.41 37.16
C LEU A 412 -10.22 -51.25 38.40
N SER A 413 -9.96 -52.54 38.18
CA SER A 413 -9.36 -53.41 39.20
C SER A 413 -7.88 -53.04 39.47
N ALA A 414 -7.31 -53.51 40.58
CA ALA A 414 -5.95 -53.12 40.99
C ALA A 414 -4.85 -53.42 39.96
N ASP A 415 -5.01 -54.51 39.18
CA ASP A 415 -4.06 -54.90 38.13
C ASP A 415 -4.23 -54.06 36.85
N GLU A 416 -5.47 -53.74 36.47
CA GLU A 416 -5.80 -52.87 35.33
C GLU A 416 -5.38 -51.41 35.58
N LYS A 417 -5.52 -50.95 36.83
CA LYS A 417 -5.09 -49.62 37.25
C LYS A 417 -3.57 -49.42 37.09
N LYS A 418 -2.79 -50.44 37.43
CA LYS A 418 -1.34 -50.46 37.23
C LYS A 418 -0.94 -50.40 35.75
N GLN A 419 -1.65 -51.14 34.88
CA GLN A 419 -1.41 -51.11 33.44
C GLN A 419 -1.79 -49.77 32.80
N PHE A 420 -2.85 -49.11 33.27
CA PHE A 420 -3.26 -47.78 32.82
C PHE A 420 -2.28 -46.67 33.25
N GLU A 421 -1.77 -46.72 34.49
CA GLU A 421 -0.73 -45.77 34.94
C GLU A 421 0.61 -45.98 34.20
N GLU A 422 0.97 -47.22 33.85
CA GLU A 422 2.14 -47.51 33.01
C GLU A 422 1.98 -47.01 31.56
N SER A 423 0.79 -47.09 30.98
CA SER A 423 0.53 -46.60 29.62
C SER A 423 0.50 -45.07 29.55
N GLN A 424 -0.08 -44.40 30.55
CA GLN A 424 0.00 -42.96 30.73
C GLN A 424 1.46 -42.48 30.85
N ARG A 425 2.27 -43.12 31.71
CA ARG A 425 3.70 -42.79 31.88
C ARG A 425 4.53 -43.03 30.62
N LYS A 426 4.19 -44.03 29.80
CA LYS A 426 4.84 -44.26 28.51
C LYS A 426 4.48 -43.19 27.46
N ASN A 427 3.26 -42.64 27.49
CA ASN A 427 2.83 -41.56 26.60
C ASN A 427 3.38 -40.18 27.00
N THR A 428 3.59 -39.89 28.30
CA THR A 428 4.13 -38.59 28.75
C THR A 428 5.62 -38.39 28.40
N ASN A 429 6.37 -39.47 28.14
CA ASN A 429 7.80 -39.43 27.78
C ASN A 429 8.06 -39.48 26.26
N GLN A 430 7.03 -39.28 25.43
CA GLN A 430 7.17 -39.29 23.98
C GLN A 430 7.09 -37.85 23.44
N PRO A 431 8.08 -37.37 22.65
CA PRO A 431 7.98 -36.09 21.97
C PRO A 431 6.74 -36.09 21.08
N ALA A 432 6.05 -34.95 21.02
CA ALA A 432 4.83 -34.79 20.24
C ALA A 432 5.00 -35.37 18.81
N PRO A 433 4.08 -36.23 18.32
CA PRO A 433 4.22 -36.78 16.99
C PRO A 433 4.00 -35.68 15.94
N GLU A 434 4.94 -35.58 15.01
CA GLU A 434 4.71 -34.92 13.73
C GLU A 434 3.53 -35.58 13.03
N SER A 435 2.63 -34.76 12.52
CA SER A 435 1.44 -35.16 11.79
C SER A 435 1.82 -35.86 10.49
N SER A 436 1.80 -37.20 10.45
CA SER A 436 1.53 -37.94 9.21
C SER A 436 1.16 -39.42 9.42
N SER A 437 0.22 -39.85 8.57
CA SER A 437 -0.10 -41.21 8.10
C SER A 437 -0.71 -42.27 9.05
N ARG A 438 -1.90 -42.69 8.59
CA ARG A 438 -2.74 -43.83 8.95
C ARG A 438 -2.04 -45.20 8.79
N PRO A 439 -2.19 -46.13 9.74
CA PRO A 439 -1.77 -47.53 9.58
C PRO A 439 -2.82 -48.47 8.94
N THR A 440 -2.27 -49.57 8.45
CA THR A 440 -2.79 -50.72 7.69
C THR A 440 -3.63 -51.75 8.51
N THR A 441 -4.39 -52.57 7.77
CA THR A 441 -5.16 -53.82 8.08
C THR A 441 -4.40 -54.88 8.90
N PRO A 442 -5.00 -55.95 9.55
CA PRO A 442 -5.93 -57.00 9.02
C PRO A 442 -6.90 -57.69 10.08
N PRO A 443 -7.57 -58.87 9.90
CA PRO A 443 -7.89 -59.72 8.72
C PRO A 443 -9.41 -60.06 8.50
N ALA A 444 -9.71 -60.66 7.33
CA ALA A 444 -10.95 -61.38 6.95
C ALA A 444 -11.05 -62.74 7.68
N ASP A 445 -12.09 -63.58 7.69
CA ASP A 445 -13.27 -63.86 6.83
C ASP A 445 -14.17 -64.87 7.60
N SER A 446 -15.48 -64.93 7.32
CA SER A 446 -16.26 -66.18 7.33
C SER A 446 -17.67 -65.90 6.82
N GLY A 447 -17.95 -66.36 5.60
CA GLY A 447 -19.20 -66.14 4.89
C GLY A 447 -20.39 -66.98 5.35
N SER A 448 -21.50 -66.77 4.66
CA SER A 448 -22.53 -67.78 4.46
C SER A 448 -23.31 -67.49 3.18
N ASP A 449 -23.29 -68.48 2.32
CA ASP A 449 -24.08 -68.71 1.12
C ASP A 449 -25.60 -68.72 1.40
N SER A 450 -26.40 -68.18 0.49
CA SER A 450 -27.78 -68.64 0.21
C SER A 450 -28.28 -67.97 -1.08
N GLY A 451 -28.43 -68.79 -2.11
CA GLY A 451 -28.91 -68.38 -3.42
C GLY A 451 -30.42 -68.17 -3.50
N SER A 452 -30.86 -67.60 -4.62
CA SER A 452 -32.06 -68.05 -5.34
C SER A 452 -32.08 -67.43 -6.74
N GLY A 453 -32.41 -68.24 -7.73
CA GLY A 453 -32.32 -67.91 -9.15
C GLY A 453 -33.39 -66.94 -9.66
N GLY A 454 -33.19 -66.54 -10.91
CA GLY A 454 -34.17 -65.78 -11.68
C GLY A 454 -33.49 -65.16 -12.89
N GLY A 455 -33.58 -65.84 -14.03
CA GLY A 455 -33.07 -65.31 -15.29
C GLY A 455 -33.75 -64.00 -15.68
N SER A 456 -32.95 -63.04 -16.11
CA SER A 456 -33.29 -62.06 -17.13
C SER A 456 -31.99 -61.54 -17.73
N THR A 457 -31.93 -61.57 -19.06
CA THR A 457 -30.93 -60.89 -19.88
C THR A 457 -31.06 -59.39 -19.68
N ASP A 458 -30.54 -58.86 -18.58
CA ASP A 458 -30.37 -57.43 -18.40
C ASP A 458 -28.87 -57.18 -18.40
N ASP A 459 -28.34 -56.78 -19.57
CA ASP A 459 -26.93 -56.45 -19.81
C ASP A 459 -26.51 -55.15 -19.09
N ARG A 460 -27.20 -54.83 -18.00
CA ARG A 460 -27.15 -53.57 -17.27
C ARG A 460 -26.06 -53.66 -16.20
N PRO A 461 -25.07 -52.76 -16.20
CA PRO A 461 -24.05 -52.75 -15.15
C PRO A 461 -24.66 -52.41 -13.79
N SER A 462 -24.10 -52.98 -12.71
CA SER A 462 -24.48 -52.67 -11.33
C SER A 462 -24.30 -51.17 -11.03
N ALA A 463 -25.17 -50.63 -10.17
CA ALA A 463 -25.07 -49.23 -9.75
C ALA A 463 -23.74 -48.96 -9.00
N PRO A 464 -23.14 -47.77 -9.18
CA PRO A 464 -21.93 -47.38 -8.45
C PRO A 464 -22.23 -47.20 -6.96
N VAL A 465 -21.24 -47.46 -6.10
CA VAL A 465 -21.31 -47.14 -4.67
C VAL A 465 -20.66 -45.77 -4.45
N LEU A 466 -21.42 -44.79 -3.98
CA LEU A 466 -20.91 -43.47 -3.62
C LEU A 466 -20.12 -43.54 -2.30
N ILE A 467 -18.86 -43.09 -2.32
CA ILE A 467 -17.97 -43.05 -1.15
C ILE A 467 -17.88 -41.63 -0.59
N SER A 468 -17.78 -40.62 -1.44
CA SER A 468 -17.87 -39.21 -1.02
C SER A 468 -18.35 -38.30 -2.16
N PRO A 469 -19.11 -37.23 -1.86
CA PRO A 469 -19.56 -36.82 -0.51
C PRO A 469 -20.70 -37.69 0.04
N THR A 470 -20.75 -37.87 1.37
CA THR A 470 -21.82 -38.62 2.07
C THR A 470 -22.91 -37.73 2.67
N ALA A 471 -22.71 -36.42 2.64
CA ALA A 471 -23.65 -35.39 3.10
C ALA A 471 -23.53 -34.16 2.20
N GLU A 472 -24.47 -33.21 2.34
CA GLU A 472 -24.40 -31.91 1.68
C GLU A 472 -23.05 -31.24 1.96
N ALA A 473 -22.40 -30.76 0.90
CA ALA A 473 -21.01 -30.32 1.00
C ALA A 473 -20.78 -28.99 0.28
N MET A 474 -20.06 -28.10 0.96
CA MET A 474 -19.52 -26.87 0.41
C MET A 474 -18.11 -27.14 -0.13
N VAL A 475 -17.92 -27.01 -1.44
CA VAL A 475 -16.66 -27.40 -2.10
C VAL A 475 -16.18 -26.33 -3.06
N ARG A 476 -14.89 -26.39 -3.40
CA ARG A 476 -14.27 -25.56 -4.45
C ARG A 476 -13.95 -26.43 -5.67
N ASN A 477 -13.83 -25.79 -6.84
CA ASN A 477 -13.34 -26.47 -8.03
C ASN A 477 -11.84 -26.82 -7.90
N PRO A 478 -11.38 -27.92 -8.54
CA PRO A 478 -12.19 -28.94 -9.21
C PRO A 478 -12.88 -29.86 -8.20
N VAL A 479 -14.16 -30.16 -8.43
CA VAL A 479 -14.93 -31.06 -7.55
C VAL A 479 -14.51 -32.51 -7.80
N GLN A 480 -14.28 -33.26 -6.73
CA GLN A 480 -13.91 -34.68 -6.80
C GLN A 480 -14.98 -35.54 -6.16
N ILE A 481 -15.50 -36.50 -6.91
CA ILE A 481 -16.48 -37.48 -6.44
C ILE A 481 -15.80 -38.83 -6.34
N LYS A 482 -15.91 -39.49 -5.19
CA LYS A 482 -15.29 -40.81 -4.98
C LYS A 482 -16.36 -41.88 -5.03
N VAL A 483 -16.15 -42.90 -5.85
CA VAL A 483 -17.09 -44.02 -6.02
C VAL A 483 -16.36 -45.35 -6.13
N LYS A 484 -17.10 -46.45 -6.02
CA LYS A 484 -16.67 -47.78 -6.45
C LYS A 484 -17.59 -48.27 -7.56
N ALA A 485 -17.03 -48.84 -8.61
CA ALA A 485 -17.77 -49.32 -9.77
C ALA A 485 -17.03 -50.49 -10.43
N ALA A 486 -17.78 -51.45 -10.99
CA ALA A 486 -17.23 -52.66 -11.60
C ALA A 486 -16.12 -52.36 -12.62
N ALA A 487 -15.07 -53.19 -12.65
CA ALA A 487 -14.00 -53.06 -13.62
C ALA A 487 -14.53 -53.18 -15.07
N GLY A 488 -13.92 -52.45 -16.01
CA GLY A 488 -14.34 -52.44 -17.42
C GLY A 488 -15.64 -51.68 -17.68
N THR A 489 -16.01 -50.75 -16.79
CA THR A 489 -17.17 -49.86 -16.96
C THR A 489 -16.72 -48.39 -16.90
N SER A 490 -17.53 -47.49 -17.46
CA SER A 490 -17.29 -46.05 -17.43
C SER A 490 -18.22 -45.39 -16.42
N VAL A 491 -17.65 -44.79 -15.37
CA VAL A 491 -18.37 -43.99 -14.38
C VAL A 491 -18.54 -42.58 -14.94
N ARG A 492 -19.78 -42.09 -14.99
CA ARG A 492 -20.10 -40.73 -15.42
C ARG A 492 -20.89 -40.01 -14.33
N VAL A 493 -20.49 -38.77 -14.04
CA VAL A 493 -21.26 -37.86 -13.19
C VAL A 493 -22.04 -36.93 -14.10
N LEU A 494 -23.35 -36.82 -13.84
CA LEU A 494 -24.31 -36.10 -14.67
C LEU A 494 -24.97 -34.98 -13.87
N ASN A 495 -25.11 -33.82 -14.50
CA ASN A 495 -26.00 -32.74 -14.07
C ASN A 495 -27.23 -32.74 -14.98
N GLY A 496 -28.33 -33.35 -14.52
CA GLY A 496 -29.44 -33.70 -15.41
C GLY A 496 -28.99 -34.70 -16.47
N THR A 497 -28.96 -34.29 -17.74
CA THR A 497 -28.48 -35.12 -18.86
C THR A 497 -27.03 -34.82 -19.26
N GLU A 498 -26.42 -33.79 -18.68
CA GLU A 498 -25.12 -33.30 -19.08
C GLU A 498 -23.98 -33.99 -18.31
N GLU A 499 -23.01 -34.56 -19.02
CA GLU A 499 -21.84 -35.19 -18.39
C GLU A 499 -20.82 -34.16 -17.88
N VAL A 500 -20.68 -34.07 -16.56
CA VAL A 500 -19.77 -33.15 -15.86
C VAL A 500 -18.43 -33.77 -15.49
N GLY A 501 -18.30 -35.10 -15.51
CA GLY A 501 -17.06 -35.79 -15.22
C GLY A 501 -17.13 -37.28 -15.53
N ARG A 502 -15.97 -37.90 -15.77
CA ARG A 502 -15.84 -39.31 -16.11
C ARG A 502 -14.61 -39.95 -15.50
N ALA A 503 -14.71 -41.23 -15.13
CA ALA A 503 -13.57 -42.08 -14.82
C ALA A 503 -13.87 -43.54 -15.20
N ASP A 504 -12.85 -44.38 -15.19
CA ASP A 504 -12.99 -45.82 -15.41
C ASP A 504 -13.23 -46.56 -14.08
N GLY A 505 -14.17 -47.50 -14.07
CA GLY A 505 -14.44 -48.36 -12.92
C GLY A 505 -13.28 -49.31 -12.64
N GLN A 506 -12.95 -49.52 -11.36
CA GLN A 506 -11.81 -50.33 -10.89
C GLN A 506 -12.21 -51.48 -9.96
N GLY A 507 -13.46 -51.95 -10.06
CA GLY A 507 -14.02 -52.99 -9.19
C GLY A 507 -14.19 -52.49 -7.76
N ASP A 508 -13.58 -53.21 -6.81
CA ASP A 508 -13.67 -52.90 -5.37
C ASP A 508 -12.79 -51.72 -4.93
N SER A 509 -11.94 -51.23 -5.84
CA SER A 509 -11.06 -50.08 -5.61
C SER A 509 -11.83 -48.76 -5.73
N GLU A 510 -11.44 -47.78 -4.91
CA GLU A 510 -12.00 -46.43 -4.97
C GLU A 510 -11.51 -45.69 -6.22
N VAL A 511 -12.45 -45.10 -6.95
CA VAL A 511 -12.23 -44.30 -8.15
C VAL A 511 -12.60 -42.85 -7.84
N THR A 512 -11.70 -41.93 -8.18
CA THR A 512 -11.97 -40.49 -8.08
C THR A 512 -12.37 -39.93 -9.44
N VAL A 513 -13.62 -39.49 -9.57
CA VAL A 513 -14.12 -38.75 -10.72
C VAL A 513 -13.88 -37.26 -10.48
N THR A 514 -12.99 -36.67 -11.27
CA THR A 514 -12.77 -35.21 -11.24
C THR A 514 -13.74 -34.55 -12.20
N LEU A 515 -14.55 -33.62 -11.70
CA LEU A 515 -15.50 -32.88 -12.53
C LEU A 515 -14.78 -31.76 -13.27
N ARG A 516 -15.32 -31.38 -14.42
CA ARG A 516 -14.98 -30.12 -15.08
C ARG A 516 -15.30 -28.95 -14.15
N THR A 517 -14.72 -27.79 -14.41
CA THR A 517 -15.03 -26.57 -13.66
C THR A 517 -16.51 -26.24 -13.75
N LEU A 518 -17.20 -26.31 -12.61
CA LEU A 518 -18.61 -25.96 -12.48
C LEU A 518 -18.74 -24.48 -12.07
N GLN A 519 -19.79 -23.81 -12.55
CA GLN A 519 -20.07 -22.43 -12.19
C GLN A 519 -20.52 -22.35 -10.71
N PRO A 520 -20.44 -21.18 -10.06
CA PRO A 520 -21.02 -21.01 -8.72
C PRO A 520 -22.51 -21.35 -8.68
N GLY A 521 -22.94 -22.12 -7.68
CA GLY A 521 -24.32 -22.57 -7.54
C GLY A 521 -24.46 -23.85 -6.73
N THR A 522 -25.70 -24.32 -6.65
CA THR A 522 -26.07 -25.58 -5.99
C THR A 522 -26.36 -26.65 -7.04
N TYR A 523 -25.74 -27.81 -6.91
CA TYR A 523 -25.85 -28.91 -7.87
C TYR A 523 -26.43 -30.17 -7.22
N ASN A 524 -27.47 -30.71 -7.84
CA ASN A 524 -28.02 -32.02 -7.54
C ASN A 524 -27.53 -33.01 -8.60
N LEU A 525 -26.34 -33.54 -8.39
CA LEU A 525 -25.67 -34.42 -9.35
C LEU A 525 -26.11 -35.88 -9.18
N THR A 526 -25.98 -36.65 -10.26
CA THR A 526 -26.13 -38.10 -10.22
C THR A 526 -24.89 -38.77 -10.76
N VAL A 527 -24.57 -39.96 -10.28
CA VAL A 527 -23.51 -40.80 -10.83
C VAL A 527 -24.11 -42.07 -11.40
N GLN A 528 -23.67 -42.43 -12.61
CA GLN A 528 -24.18 -43.58 -13.34
C GLN A 528 -23.02 -44.30 -14.03
N VAL A 529 -23.12 -45.63 -14.09
CA VAL A 529 -22.11 -46.49 -14.71
C VAL A 529 -22.60 -46.96 -16.06
N PHE A 530 -21.72 -46.98 -17.05
CA PHE A 530 -22.01 -47.41 -18.42
C PHE A 530 -21.10 -48.57 -18.80
N ARG A 531 -21.68 -49.59 -19.42
CA ARG A 531 -20.98 -50.66 -20.11
C ARG A 531 -21.56 -50.73 -21.51
N ASP A 532 -20.74 -50.46 -22.52
CA ASP A 532 -21.19 -50.28 -23.90
C ASP A 532 -22.34 -49.26 -24.01
N SER A 533 -23.55 -49.70 -24.44
CA SER A 533 -24.76 -48.87 -24.55
C SER A 533 -25.70 -48.99 -23.34
N ALA A 534 -25.43 -49.89 -22.39
CA ALA A 534 -26.27 -50.13 -21.23
C ALA A 534 -25.82 -49.26 -20.03
N ALA A 535 -26.79 -48.66 -19.33
CA ALA A 535 -26.54 -47.74 -18.22
C ALA A 535 -27.14 -48.26 -16.91
N SER A 536 -26.42 -48.15 -15.80
CA SER A 536 -26.87 -48.60 -14.46
C SER A 536 -28.08 -47.79 -13.97
N VAL A 537 -28.62 -48.15 -12.80
CA VAL A 537 -29.49 -47.22 -12.05
C VAL A 537 -28.65 -46.00 -11.63
N PRO A 538 -29.12 -44.75 -11.83
CA PRO A 538 -28.42 -43.56 -11.37
C PRO A 538 -28.45 -43.46 -9.85
N VAL A 539 -27.34 -43.05 -9.24
CA VAL A 539 -27.21 -42.83 -7.80
C VAL A 539 -27.11 -41.33 -7.54
N SER A 540 -28.00 -40.79 -6.70
CA SER A 540 -27.98 -39.37 -6.35
C SER A 540 -26.77 -39.06 -5.47
N ILE A 541 -26.07 -37.98 -5.80
CA ILE A 541 -25.03 -37.41 -4.95
C ILE A 541 -25.72 -36.38 -4.04
N PRO A 542 -25.37 -36.30 -2.73
CA PRO A 542 -25.84 -35.22 -1.86
C PRO A 542 -25.56 -33.85 -2.48
N PRO A 543 -26.39 -32.82 -2.23
CA PRO A 543 -26.24 -31.51 -2.84
C PRO A 543 -24.83 -30.93 -2.64
N ILE A 544 -24.27 -30.40 -3.71
CA ILE A 544 -22.94 -29.80 -3.70
C ILE A 544 -23.09 -28.30 -3.95
N HIS A 545 -22.48 -27.51 -3.08
CA HIS A 545 -22.52 -26.06 -3.10
C HIS A 545 -21.15 -25.50 -3.50
N ILE A 546 -21.12 -24.78 -4.62
CA ILE A 546 -19.94 -24.07 -5.09
C ILE A 546 -20.17 -22.58 -4.88
N LEU A 547 -19.45 -22.02 -3.91
CA LEU A 547 -19.58 -20.61 -3.55
C LEU A 547 -19.00 -19.73 -4.64
N GLY A 548 -19.68 -18.63 -4.90
CA GLY A 548 -19.16 -17.56 -5.75
C GLY A 548 -20.21 -16.52 -6.07
N ILE A 549 -19.86 -15.64 -6.99
CA ILE A 549 -20.73 -14.56 -7.45
C ILE A 549 -21.16 -14.86 -8.88
N GLY A 550 -22.45 -14.74 -9.14
CA GLY A 550 -22.98 -14.60 -10.48
C GLY A 550 -22.88 -13.13 -10.90
N LEU A 551 -22.32 -12.89 -12.08
CA LEU A 551 -22.24 -11.58 -12.69
C LEU A 551 -23.16 -11.57 -13.93
N ALA A 552 -24.09 -10.62 -14.02
CA ALA A 552 -25.00 -10.52 -15.16
C ALA A 552 -25.47 -9.08 -15.40
N GLN A 553 -25.83 -8.76 -16.65
CA GLN A 553 -26.61 -7.56 -16.94
C GLN A 553 -28.08 -7.78 -16.55
N ALA A 554 -28.62 -6.91 -15.69
CA ALA A 554 -30.00 -6.92 -15.27
C ALA A 554 -30.86 -6.00 -16.15
N GLY A 555 -31.74 -6.59 -16.96
CA GLY A 555 -32.65 -5.85 -17.83
C GLY A 555 -31.95 -5.16 -19.01
N THR A 556 -32.70 -4.30 -19.70
CA THR A 556 -32.21 -3.52 -20.84
C THR A 556 -31.64 -2.18 -20.39
N ILE A 557 -30.94 -1.50 -21.29
CA ILE A 557 -30.49 -0.12 -21.04
C ILE A 557 -31.72 0.76 -20.84
N LYS A 558 -31.66 1.63 -19.84
CA LYS A 558 -32.69 2.63 -19.57
C LYS A 558 -32.02 3.92 -19.13
N ASP A 559 -32.43 5.05 -19.71
CA ASP A 559 -31.91 6.38 -19.39
C ASP A 559 -30.37 6.47 -19.49
N GLY A 560 -29.80 5.79 -20.50
CA GLY A 560 -28.35 5.72 -20.72
C GLY A 560 -27.59 4.93 -19.65
N LYS A 561 -28.28 4.13 -18.84
CA LYS A 561 -27.68 3.29 -17.79
C LYS A 561 -27.93 1.82 -18.04
N ILE A 562 -26.93 1.01 -17.74
CA ILE A 562 -27.02 -0.43 -17.61
C ILE A 562 -26.96 -0.81 -16.14
N ASN A 563 -27.61 -1.90 -15.78
CA ASN A 563 -27.57 -2.44 -14.43
C ASN A 563 -26.75 -3.71 -14.44
N VAL A 564 -25.69 -3.76 -13.62
CA VAL A 564 -24.87 -4.95 -13.42
C VAL A 564 -25.26 -5.56 -12.08
N ALA A 565 -25.86 -6.75 -12.12
CA ALA A 565 -26.27 -7.50 -10.96
C ALA A 565 -25.16 -8.47 -10.51
N LEU A 566 -24.81 -8.37 -9.22
CA LEU A 566 -23.97 -9.35 -8.54
C LEU A 566 -24.89 -10.20 -7.67
N THR A 567 -24.84 -11.52 -7.84
CA THR A 567 -25.70 -12.46 -7.11
C THR A 567 -24.83 -13.45 -6.34
N MET A 568 -25.04 -13.57 -5.03
CA MET A 568 -24.44 -14.61 -4.19
C MET A 568 -25.00 -15.96 -4.61
N LYS A 569 -24.13 -16.90 -5.01
CA LYS A 569 -24.52 -18.25 -5.46
C LYS A 569 -23.85 -19.34 -4.65
N GLY A 570 -24.61 -20.40 -4.37
CA GLY A 570 -24.13 -21.57 -3.61
C GLY A 570 -23.95 -21.32 -2.10
N PHE A 571 -24.31 -20.15 -1.58
CA PHE A 571 -24.25 -19.90 -0.13
C PHE A 571 -25.41 -20.61 0.59
N THR A 572 -25.11 -21.18 1.75
CA THR A 572 -26.07 -21.87 2.61
C THR A 572 -26.01 -21.29 4.03
N PRO A 573 -27.00 -21.56 4.90
CA PRO A 573 -26.99 -21.08 6.28
C PRO A 573 -25.79 -21.58 7.11
N ALA A 574 -25.10 -22.64 6.65
CA ALA A 574 -23.89 -23.17 7.27
C ALA A 574 -22.64 -22.32 7.01
N ALA A 575 -22.69 -21.35 6.10
CA ALA A 575 -21.63 -20.40 5.81
C ALA A 575 -22.05 -18.96 6.13
N PRO A 576 -22.30 -18.63 7.42
CA PRO A 576 -22.69 -17.29 7.81
C PRO A 576 -21.59 -16.27 7.55
N PHE A 577 -21.95 -15.06 7.15
CA PHE A 577 -20.99 -13.97 6.92
C PHE A 577 -21.53 -12.63 7.41
N TYR A 578 -20.67 -11.60 7.39
CA TYR A 578 -20.99 -10.27 7.89
C TYR A 578 -20.68 -9.15 6.89
N SER A 579 -19.65 -9.32 6.06
CA SER A 579 -19.20 -8.27 5.16
C SER A 579 -18.74 -8.84 3.83
N VAL A 580 -18.90 -8.05 2.77
CA VAL A 580 -18.52 -8.37 1.39
C VAL A 580 -17.79 -7.18 0.79
N GLU A 581 -16.69 -7.45 0.08
CA GLU A 581 -15.97 -6.50 -0.76
C GLU A 581 -15.83 -7.10 -2.16
N ALA A 582 -16.23 -6.38 -3.21
CA ALA A 582 -16.18 -6.84 -4.60
C ALA A 582 -15.70 -5.74 -5.54
N HIS A 583 -14.82 -6.07 -6.48
CA HIS A 583 -14.18 -5.11 -7.39
C HIS A 583 -14.58 -5.40 -8.84
N LEU A 584 -15.27 -4.45 -9.45
CA LEU A 584 -15.64 -4.50 -10.87
C LEU A 584 -14.68 -3.65 -11.69
N LEU A 585 -14.13 -4.22 -12.76
CA LEU A 585 -13.22 -3.56 -13.68
C LEU A 585 -13.91 -3.39 -15.04
N TYR A 586 -13.87 -2.20 -15.61
CA TYR A 586 -14.42 -1.91 -16.93
C TYR A 586 -13.65 -0.79 -17.64
N ASP A 587 -13.84 -0.68 -18.95
CA ASP A 587 -13.24 0.38 -19.75
C ASP A 587 -13.93 1.72 -19.44
N LYS A 588 -13.14 2.72 -19.04
CA LYS A 588 -13.62 4.06 -18.71
C LYS A 588 -14.21 4.80 -19.91
N ALA A 589 -13.76 4.48 -21.12
CA ALA A 589 -14.34 5.03 -22.34
C ALA A 589 -15.78 4.54 -22.57
N ALA A 590 -16.10 3.33 -22.07
CA ALA A 590 -17.38 2.69 -22.31
C ALA A 590 -18.39 2.89 -21.17
N LEU A 591 -17.95 2.79 -19.93
CA LEU A 591 -18.80 2.76 -18.75
C LEU A 591 -18.23 3.64 -17.63
N ASP A 592 -19.13 4.24 -16.84
CA ASP A 592 -18.79 5.11 -15.72
C ASP A 592 -19.86 5.02 -14.62
N TYR A 593 -19.46 4.98 -13.36
CA TYR A 593 -20.37 5.03 -12.23
C TYR A 593 -20.52 6.47 -11.74
N ARG A 594 -21.75 6.99 -11.86
CA ARG A 594 -22.11 8.35 -11.42
C ARG A 594 -23.15 8.35 -10.29
N GLY A 595 -23.28 7.23 -9.59
CA GLY A 595 -24.20 7.08 -8.47
C GLY A 595 -23.61 7.62 -7.16
N PRO A 596 -24.40 7.62 -6.07
CA PRO A 596 -23.92 8.01 -4.75
C PRO A 596 -22.89 7.01 -4.21
N ALA A 597 -21.98 7.49 -3.35
CA ALA A 597 -21.04 6.61 -2.66
C ALA A 597 -21.76 5.70 -1.66
N ASP A 598 -22.71 6.23 -0.90
CA ASP A 598 -23.54 5.45 0.02
C ASP A 598 -24.79 4.95 -0.71
N LEU A 599 -25.02 3.64 -0.64
CA LEU A 599 -26.19 3.03 -1.24
C LEU A 599 -27.35 2.96 -0.26
N THR A 600 -28.54 3.26 -0.75
CA THR A 600 -29.78 3.02 -0.01
C THR A 600 -30.08 1.52 -0.01
N SER A 601 -30.24 0.93 1.17
CA SER A 601 -30.63 -0.48 1.33
C SER A 601 -31.88 -0.82 0.50
N VAL A 602 -31.78 -1.86 -0.33
CA VAL A 602 -32.85 -2.30 -1.24
C VAL A 602 -33.54 -3.56 -0.70
N PRO A 603 -34.88 -3.61 -0.56
CA PRO A 603 -35.58 -4.82 -0.13
C PRO A 603 -35.24 -6.04 -0.98
N GLY A 604 -34.88 -7.15 -0.30
CA GLY A 604 -34.56 -8.42 -0.94
C GLY A 604 -33.10 -8.58 -1.39
N THR A 605 -32.22 -7.60 -1.13
CA THR A 605 -30.77 -7.80 -1.26
C THR A 605 -30.17 -8.42 0.00
N VAL A 606 -28.93 -8.90 -0.12
CA VAL A 606 -28.15 -9.46 0.99
C VAL A 606 -28.04 -8.50 2.16
N PHE A 607 -27.78 -7.21 1.89
CA PHE A 607 -27.55 -6.17 2.89
C PHE A 607 -28.77 -5.27 3.08
N TYR A 608 -29.93 -5.88 3.32
CA TYR A 608 -31.17 -5.16 3.58
C TYR A 608 -31.39 -4.87 5.08
N GLY A 609 -31.67 -3.61 5.42
CA GLY A 609 -32.11 -3.20 6.75
C GLY A 609 -31.45 -1.92 7.26
N SER A 610 -31.81 -1.52 8.49
CA SER A 610 -31.23 -0.34 9.17
C SER A 610 -29.87 -0.61 9.81
N GLN A 611 -29.43 -1.87 9.80
CA GLN A 611 -28.19 -2.33 10.42
C GLN A 611 -27.18 -2.82 9.37
N THR A 612 -27.32 -2.34 8.14
CA THR A 612 -26.44 -2.67 7.02
C THR A 612 -25.97 -1.38 6.38
N ALA A 613 -24.69 -1.33 6.02
CA ALA A 613 -24.08 -0.22 5.32
C ALA A 613 -23.53 -0.77 4.00
N GLU A 614 -23.79 -0.05 2.93
CA GLU A 614 -23.36 -0.41 1.58
C GLU A 614 -22.74 0.82 0.92
N THR A 615 -21.58 0.63 0.30
CA THR A 615 -20.85 1.71 -0.37
C THR A 615 -20.32 1.27 -1.73
N LEU A 616 -20.23 2.23 -2.64
CA LEU A 616 -19.57 2.13 -3.93
C LEU A 616 -18.54 3.24 -4.07
N ARG A 617 -17.31 2.87 -4.43
CA ARG A 617 -16.25 3.83 -4.73
C ARG A 617 -15.62 3.49 -6.06
N GLN A 618 -15.67 4.43 -7.00
CA GLN A 618 -14.92 4.30 -8.25
C GLN A 618 -13.53 4.91 -8.10
N VAL A 619 -12.53 4.17 -8.56
CA VAL A 619 -11.16 4.62 -8.79
C VAL A 619 -10.87 4.39 -10.27
N SER A 620 -10.39 5.40 -10.97
CA SER A 620 -10.13 5.30 -12.41
C SER A 620 -8.69 5.63 -12.71
N ASP A 621 -8.09 4.89 -13.65
CA ASP A 621 -6.82 5.24 -14.29
C ASP A 621 -7.05 5.91 -15.66
N ALA A 622 -6.05 5.85 -16.55
CA ALA A 622 -6.12 6.41 -17.89
C ALA A 622 -7.10 5.69 -18.85
N SER A 623 -7.37 4.39 -18.64
CA SER A 623 -8.15 3.54 -19.55
C SER A 623 -9.19 2.65 -18.87
N LYS A 624 -9.02 2.35 -17.59
CA LYS A 624 -9.90 1.46 -16.83
C LYS A 624 -10.46 2.17 -15.60
N SER A 625 -11.65 1.74 -15.22
CA SER A 625 -12.27 2.08 -13.95
C SER A 625 -12.40 0.81 -13.12
N GLU A 626 -12.04 0.92 -11.85
CA GLU A 626 -12.30 -0.04 -10.79
C GLU A 626 -13.41 0.51 -9.90
N LEU A 627 -14.49 -0.23 -9.77
CA LEU A 627 -15.60 0.08 -8.89
C LEU A 627 -15.61 -0.91 -7.74
N ILE A 628 -15.35 -0.39 -6.55
CA ILE A 628 -15.25 -1.13 -5.30
C ILE A 628 -16.60 -1.06 -4.61
N TYR A 629 -17.28 -2.20 -4.52
CA TYR A 629 -18.46 -2.39 -3.69
C TYR A 629 -18.03 -2.95 -2.34
N ALA A 630 -18.38 -2.27 -1.26
CA ALA A 630 -18.14 -2.74 0.10
C ALA A 630 -19.43 -2.65 0.91
N ALA A 631 -19.80 -3.74 1.57
CA ALA A 631 -21.00 -3.83 2.37
C ALA A 631 -20.78 -4.61 3.66
N THR A 632 -21.43 -4.19 4.74
CA THR A 632 -21.32 -4.83 6.04
C THR A 632 -22.61 -4.72 6.85
N ALA A 633 -22.92 -5.74 7.64
CA ALA A 633 -23.83 -5.60 8.76
C ALA A 633 -23.10 -4.96 9.95
N PHE A 634 -23.75 -4.06 10.69
CA PHE A 634 -23.16 -3.31 11.80
C PHE A 634 -24.12 -3.14 12.99
N GLU A 635 -23.61 -3.28 14.21
CA GLU A 635 -24.38 -3.10 15.45
C GLU A 635 -24.33 -1.63 15.89
N THR A 636 -25.47 -1.07 16.34
CA THR A 636 -25.53 0.25 16.96
C THR A 636 -25.89 0.15 18.43
N GLN A 637 -25.57 1.17 19.22
CA GLN A 637 -25.95 1.18 20.63
C GLN A 637 -27.48 1.12 20.77
N GLY A 638 -27.95 0.05 21.41
CA GLY A 638 -29.38 -0.21 21.62
C GLY A 638 -30.06 -1.14 20.59
N SER A 639 -29.36 -1.57 19.53
CA SER A 639 -29.97 -2.36 18.45
C SER A 639 -29.98 -3.88 18.66
N GLY A 640 -29.40 -4.37 19.77
CA GLY A 640 -29.21 -5.80 20.03
C GLY A 640 -28.12 -6.46 19.17
N THR A 641 -27.80 -7.72 19.47
CA THR A 641 -26.83 -8.53 18.71
C THR A 641 -27.38 -8.85 17.32
N ILE A 642 -26.63 -8.50 16.28
CA ILE A 642 -27.00 -8.87 14.91
C ILE A 642 -26.71 -10.35 14.70
N LYS A 643 -27.61 -11.03 14.00
CA LYS A 643 -27.36 -12.39 13.54
C LYS A 643 -26.50 -12.34 12.28
N PRO A 644 -25.48 -13.22 12.17
CA PRO A 644 -24.76 -13.36 10.91
C PRO A 644 -25.72 -13.56 9.73
N ILE A 645 -25.36 -13.00 8.58
CA ILE A 645 -26.13 -13.14 7.36
C ILE A 645 -26.05 -14.61 6.95
N GLN A 646 -27.21 -15.24 6.85
CA GLN A 646 -27.37 -16.61 6.38
C GLN A 646 -28.21 -16.56 5.12
N LEU A 647 -27.65 -17.09 4.03
CA LEU A 647 -28.34 -17.14 2.75
C LEU A 647 -28.86 -18.55 2.50
N SER A 648 -29.97 -18.63 1.80
CA SER A 648 -30.50 -19.88 1.27
C SER A 648 -30.80 -19.68 -0.20
N GLY A 649 -29.92 -20.19 -1.07
CA GLY A 649 -30.04 -20.06 -2.51
C GLY A 649 -29.53 -18.73 -3.06
N ASP A 650 -29.76 -18.53 -4.36
CA ASP A 650 -29.27 -17.37 -5.10
C ASP A 650 -29.90 -16.08 -4.56
N THR A 651 -29.08 -15.15 -4.07
CA THR A 651 -29.52 -13.89 -3.47
C THR A 651 -28.81 -12.71 -4.10
N LEU A 652 -29.55 -11.67 -4.50
CA LEU A 652 -28.97 -10.47 -5.09
C LEU A 652 -28.11 -9.74 -4.06
N LEU A 653 -26.83 -9.57 -4.34
CA LEU A 653 -25.91 -8.80 -3.51
C LEU A 653 -26.15 -7.31 -3.71
N VAL A 654 -25.94 -6.85 -4.94
CA VAL A 654 -26.10 -5.45 -5.33
C VAL A 654 -26.45 -5.38 -6.81
N ASN A 655 -27.22 -4.35 -7.17
CA ASN A 655 -27.45 -3.98 -8.55
C ASN A 655 -26.81 -2.62 -8.82
N VAL A 656 -25.80 -2.59 -9.68
CA VAL A 656 -24.96 -1.42 -9.91
C VAL A 656 -25.38 -0.71 -11.19
N PRO A 657 -25.92 0.52 -11.12
CA PRO A 657 -26.25 1.30 -12.30
C PRO A 657 -24.99 1.99 -12.88
N LEU A 658 -24.46 1.47 -13.98
CA LEU A 658 -23.36 2.10 -14.74
C LEU A 658 -23.92 2.95 -15.87
N SER A 659 -23.45 4.19 -16.00
CA SER A 659 -23.72 5.06 -17.13
C SER A 659 -22.91 4.63 -18.34
N VAL A 660 -23.55 4.54 -19.49
CA VAL A 660 -22.90 4.35 -20.78
C VAL A 660 -22.29 5.69 -21.22
N VAL A 661 -20.99 5.71 -21.51
CA VAL A 661 -20.25 6.91 -21.92
C VAL A 661 -20.16 6.98 -23.43
N ASP A 662 -19.34 6.12 -24.05
CA ASP A 662 -19.22 5.96 -25.49
C ASP A 662 -18.98 4.48 -25.84
N SER A 663 -19.81 3.91 -26.71
CA SER A 663 -19.67 2.50 -27.07
C SER A 663 -19.86 2.31 -28.57
N PRO A 664 -18.79 2.45 -29.37
CA PRO A 664 -18.86 2.23 -30.81
C PRO A 664 -19.29 0.79 -31.14
N SER A 665 -18.84 -0.19 -30.34
CA SER A 665 -19.15 -1.63 -30.48
C SER A 665 -20.58 -2.02 -30.13
N GLY A 666 -21.33 -1.19 -29.39
CA GLY A 666 -22.67 -1.54 -28.89
C GLY A 666 -22.66 -2.52 -27.71
N SER A 667 -21.48 -2.90 -27.22
CA SER A 667 -21.29 -3.69 -26.01
C SER A 667 -19.98 -3.34 -25.32
N ALA A 668 -19.96 -3.42 -23.99
CA ALA A 668 -18.78 -3.20 -23.16
C ALA A 668 -18.46 -4.46 -22.32
N LYS A 669 -17.21 -4.59 -21.89
CA LYS A 669 -16.78 -5.68 -21.00
C LYS A 669 -16.79 -5.22 -19.54
N VAL A 670 -17.32 -6.05 -18.65
CA VAL A 670 -17.26 -5.86 -17.19
C VAL A 670 -16.65 -7.11 -16.57
N ASP A 671 -15.62 -6.92 -15.77
CA ASP A 671 -14.85 -7.99 -15.12
C ASP A 671 -15.02 -7.90 -13.60
N LEU A 672 -15.42 -8.97 -12.92
CA LEU A 672 -15.24 -9.10 -11.47
C LEU A 672 -13.82 -9.57 -11.21
N GLY A 673 -12.96 -8.67 -10.75
CA GLY A 673 -11.52 -8.91 -10.56
C GLY A 673 -11.13 -9.38 -9.15
N TYR A 674 -11.95 -9.04 -8.15
CA TYR A 674 -11.72 -9.43 -6.77
C TYR A 674 -13.04 -9.58 -6.02
N ILE A 675 -13.10 -10.57 -5.14
CA ILE A 675 -14.10 -10.61 -4.07
C ILE A 675 -13.54 -11.22 -2.79
N LYS A 676 -13.92 -10.63 -1.66
CA LYS A 676 -13.72 -11.18 -0.32
C LYS A 676 -15.00 -11.09 0.50
N ILE A 677 -15.27 -12.15 1.25
CA ILE A 677 -16.40 -12.28 2.16
C ILE A 677 -15.87 -12.79 3.49
N ILE A 678 -16.23 -12.10 4.56
CA ILE A 678 -15.72 -12.38 5.91
C ILE A 678 -16.87 -12.62 6.90
N ASP A 679 -16.59 -13.45 7.91
CA ASP A 679 -17.47 -13.65 9.05
C ASP A 679 -17.35 -12.50 10.07
N LYS A 680 -18.13 -12.58 11.16
CA LYS A 680 -18.13 -11.57 12.22
C LYS A 680 -16.77 -11.37 12.87
N GLN A 681 -15.96 -12.43 12.88
CA GLN A 681 -14.63 -12.47 13.51
C GLN A 681 -13.53 -12.05 12.52
N GLY A 682 -13.89 -11.66 11.29
CA GLY A 682 -12.95 -11.28 10.24
C GLY A 682 -12.31 -12.47 9.53
N ASN A 683 -12.72 -13.71 9.82
CA ASN A 683 -12.20 -14.86 9.10
C ASN A 683 -12.79 -14.89 7.69
N THR A 684 -11.98 -15.33 6.72
CA THR A 684 -12.42 -15.40 5.32
C THR A 684 -13.37 -16.58 5.13
N VAL A 685 -14.62 -16.27 4.76
CA VAL A 685 -15.65 -17.26 4.37
C VAL A 685 -15.45 -17.62 2.91
N TYR A 686 -15.22 -16.62 2.05
CA TYR A 686 -14.95 -16.80 0.63
C TYR A 686 -14.02 -15.71 0.12
N GLU A 687 -13.05 -16.07 -0.70
CA GLU A 687 -12.19 -15.13 -1.43
C GLU A 687 -11.93 -15.73 -2.81
N SER A 688 -11.95 -14.88 -3.83
CA SER A 688 -11.54 -15.21 -5.18
C SER A 688 -10.87 -14.02 -5.86
N ARG A 689 -9.83 -14.33 -6.63
CA ARG A 689 -9.10 -13.41 -7.52
C ARG A 689 -9.22 -13.83 -8.99
N ASP A 690 -10.04 -14.84 -9.26
CA ASP A 690 -10.28 -15.32 -10.61
C ASP A 690 -11.19 -14.35 -11.34
N ILE A 691 -10.72 -13.85 -12.49
CA ILE A 691 -11.46 -12.85 -13.27
C ILE A 691 -12.68 -13.52 -13.89
N GLN A 692 -13.87 -13.03 -13.54
CA GLN A 692 -15.12 -13.39 -14.20
C GLN A 692 -15.57 -12.25 -15.10
N SER A 693 -15.80 -12.53 -16.39
CA SER A 693 -16.12 -11.53 -17.39
C SER A 693 -17.54 -11.67 -17.91
N ILE A 694 -18.23 -10.55 -18.10
CA ILE A 694 -19.44 -10.48 -18.92
C ILE A 694 -19.30 -9.41 -20.01
N SER A 695 -20.04 -9.61 -21.09
CA SER A 695 -20.29 -8.57 -22.08
C SER A 695 -21.68 -7.97 -21.81
N VAL A 696 -21.73 -6.66 -21.61
CA VAL A 696 -22.96 -5.91 -21.37
C VAL A 696 -23.34 -5.11 -22.62
N GLY A 697 -24.60 -5.15 -23.02
CA GLY A 697 -25.13 -4.35 -24.13
C GLY A 697 -25.21 -2.88 -23.75
N THR A 698 -24.76 -1.99 -24.62
CA THR A 698 -24.69 -0.54 -24.39
C THR A 698 -25.45 0.27 -25.46
N LYS A 699 -26.24 -0.40 -26.31
CA LYS A 699 -27.17 0.23 -27.27
C LYS A 699 -28.56 -0.40 -27.19
#